data_AF-A0A1I5GXW6-F1
#
_entry.id   AF-A0A1I5GXW6-F1
#
_cell.length_a   1.000
_cell.length_b   1.000
_cell.length_c   1.000
_cell.angle_alpha   90.00
_cell.angle_beta   90.00
_cell.angle_gamma   90.00
#
_symmetry.space_group_name_H-M   'P 1'
#
loop_
_entity.id
_entity.type
_entity.pdbx_description
1 polymer ?
#
loop_
_entity_poly.entity_id
_entity_poly.type
_entity_poly.pdbx_seq_one_letter_code
_entity_poly.pdbx_strand_id
1 'polypeptide(L)'
;MTTHSPVAPERVSELPAEELAPGKGVSLLQRVILPRPGDPLKVRSLYVDEDRTRRVRSGSRADATVAAGHEVSFATYFNAFPASYWRRWTVLRQVVLGMTVSGPGRVDVYRSKADGSVIHVTGTPTRGEDRRMEFELDLTPFEDGGWYWFDVTADDAPVTVRDVAWWSTQAPEREARLSIGICTFNRPDDCVAAMQALAGDDVVRELISTVIVADQGSKKVRDAAGFAAAEAGLGGRLRLVEQGNLGGSGGFSRTMYESLTHTDATHHLLLDDDVELEPDSVARVFAFARFSKTPMVVGGQMLALQDRSVLHTMGEVVEPDNFFWRAAPNTEYAHDFAERSLRKTQSLHRRVDVDYTGWWMCLIPREALERLGFALPVFIKWDDAEYGIRARENGFPVATLPGVAVWHLSWSDKDDTAGWQAYFHTRNRLVAAALHTSHKRGGTLLRDTFKFDLKFLIMLQYATAALHHRAYDDFLAGPDGLFPLLPTALPTALEHQGDYPDGRVLPSSSDLPLPSMGAVEAERFLKPPTTPLSIGRTLLAALLHNVRPPKPEAQERPELNISAQDARWFLLSRLDSATVGTADGRGVTFRRREQQTFWRMLRHSLRVHARLYREFPALAEQYRAHLGDLTSPESWSRAFGEGTPVR
;
A
#
# COMPACT_ATOMS: atom_id res chain seq x y z
N MET A 1 2.39 48.97 -19.55
CA MET A 1 3.38 49.03 -18.45
C MET A 1 3.62 47.62 -17.96
N THR A 2 4.71 47.02 -18.42
CA THR A 2 5.20 45.71 -18.02
C THR A 2 5.78 45.81 -16.61
N THR A 3 5.06 45.31 -15.61
CA THR A 3 5.57 45.15 -14.26
C THR A 3 6.50 43.94 -14.24
N HIS A 4 7.79 44.19 -14.42
CA HIS A 4 8.83 43.25 -14.04
C HIS A 4 8.68 42.96 -12.54
N SER A 5 8.20 41.76 -12.19
CA SER A 5 8.45 41.22 -10.86
C SER A 5 9.95 40.97 -10.76
N PRO A 6 10.67 41.59 -9.80
CA PRO A 6 12.06 41.26 -9.60
C PRO A 6 12.09 39.86 -8.97
N VAL A 7 12.58 38.88 -9.73
CA VAL A 7 13.09 37.63 -9.16
C VAL A 7 14.22 38.05 -8.23
N ALA A 8 13.95 38.06 -6.92
CA ALA A 8 14.98 38.34 -5.93
C ALA A 8 16.11 37.31 -6.12
N PRO A 9 17.37 37.74 -6.24
CA PRO A 9 18.48 36.79 -6.22
C PRO A 9 18.44 36.10 -4.85
N GLU A 10 18.34 34.76 -4.84
CA GLU A 10 18.46 33.92 -3.65
C GLU A 10 19.78 34.27 -2.93
N ARG A 11 19.74 35.23 -2.00
CA ARG A 11 20.86 35.54 -1.13
C ARG A 11 20.82 34.52 0.00
N VAL A 12 21.82 33.65 0.03
CA VAL A 12 22.21 32.91 1.22
C VAL A 12 22.66 33.95 2.26
N SER A 13 21.74 34.40 3.12
CA SER A 13 22.03 35.28 4.24
C SER A 13 21.53 34.66 5.53
N GLU A 14 22.29 34.85 6.61
CA GLU A 14 21.81 34.54 7.95
C GLU A 14 20.56 35.36 8.25
N LEU A 15 19.51 34.70 8.74
CA LEU A 15 18.27 35.38 9.08
C LEU A 15 18.47 36.27 10.31
N PRO A 16 18.04 37.54 10.27
CA PRO A 16 17.95 38.38 11.45
C PRO A 16 17.11 37.72 12.54
N ALA A 17 17.38 38.04 13.82
CA ALA A 17 16.65 37.48 14.95
C ALA A 17 15.13 37.77 14.89
N GLU A 18 14.74 38.90 14.32
CA GLU A 18 13.34 39.30 14.11
C GLU A 18 12.61 38.35 13.15
N GLU A 19 13.27 37.91 12.09
CA GLU A 19 12.70 36.96 11.12
C GLU A 19 12.57 35.54 11.69
N LEU A 20 13.23 35.24 12.82
CA LEU A 20 13.16 33.96 13.51
C LEU A 20 12.21 33.98 14.73
N ALA A 21 11.57 35.12 14.99
CA ALA A 21 10.66 35.28 16.12
C ALA A 21 9.52 34.25 16.08
N PRO A 22 9.11 33.72 17.25
CA PRO A 22 8.01 32.75 17.34
C PRO A 22 6.65 33.39 17.07
N GLY A 23 5.64 32.55 16.84
CA GLY A 23 4.24 32.98 16.69
C GLY A 23 3.75 33.08 15.24
N LYS A 24 4.51 32.55 14.28
CA LYS A 24 4.11 32.41 12.87
C LYS A 24 3.33 31.12 12.63
N GLY A 25 3.66 30.05 13.34
CA GLY A 25 2.96 28.76 13.24
C GLY A 25 1.59 28.78 13.93
N VAL A 26 0.54 28.36 13.21
CA VAL A 26 -0.86 28.38 13.69
C VAL A 26 -1.44 26.98 13.86
N SER A 27 -1.26 26.07 12.89
CA SER A 27 -1.77 24.69 12.98
C SER A 27 -0.68 23.68 12.64
N LEU A 28 -0.59 22.63 13.46
CA LEU A 28 0.40 21.56 13.30
C LEU A 28 0.11 20.75 12.02
N LEU A 29 1.14 20.55 11.20
CA LEU A 29 1.07 19.73 9.99
C LEU A 29 1.80 18.40 10.15
N GLN A 30 3.01 18.44 10.72
CA GLN A 30 3.88 17.27 10.85
C GLN A 30 4.85 17.49 12.01
N ARG A 31 4.90 16.56 12.97
CA ARG A 31 5.95 16.57 14.01
C ARG A 31 7.24 15.99 13.42
N VAL A 32 8.37 16.49 13.88
CA VAL A 32 9.64 15.78 13.71
C VAL A 32 9.75 14.78 14.84
N ILE A 33 9.86 13.51 14.47
CA ILE A 33 9.80 12.38 15.37
C ILE A 33 11.11 11.59 15.34
N LEU A 34 11.46 11.00 16.49
CA LEU A 34 12.64 10.19 16.65
C LEU A 34 12.29 8.69 16.78
N PRO A 35 13.25 7.79 16.48
CA PRO A 35 13.07 6.35 16.61
C PRO A 35 12.69 5.96 18.05
N ARG A 36 11.95 4.87 18.22
CA ARG A 36 11.66 4.31 19.54
C ARG A 36 12.94 3.73 20.17
N PRO A 37 13.01 3.66 21.51
CA PRO A 37 14.07 2.92 22.19
C PRO A 37 14.12 1.47 21.69
N GLY A 38 15.29 1.02 21.25
CA GLY A 38 15.49 -0.33 20.72
C GLY A 38 15.23 -0.50 19.21
N ASP A 39 14.81 0.55 18.49
CA ASP A 39 14.68 0.46 17.04
C ASP A 39 16.04 0.14 16.37
N PRO A 40 16.08 -0.84 15.44
CA PRO A 40 17.30 -1.20 14.73
C PRO A 40 17.89 -0.03 13.94
N LEU A 41 19.21 -0.06 13.71
CA LEU A 41 19.90 1.01 12.96
C LEU A 41 19.32 1.25 11.56
N LYS A 42 18.86 0.19 10.87
CA LYS A 42 18.15 0.34 9.59
C LYS A 42 16.90 1.20 9.75
N VAL A 43 16.09 0.96 10.79
CA VAL A 43 14.84 1.72 11.02
C VAL A 43 15.13 3.18 11.37
N ARG A 44 16.23 3.45 12.08
CA ARG A 44 16.65 4.82 12.42
C ARG A 44 16.85 5.71 11.19
N SER A 45 17.24 5.16 10.03
CA SER A 45 17.44 5.94 8.80
C SER A 45 16.16 6.56 8.24
N LEU A 46 14.99 6.11 8.69
CA LEU A 46 13.71 6.75 8.36
C LEU A 46 13.48 8.06 9.12
N TYR A 47 14.22 8.29 10.20
CA TYR A 47 14.06 9.44 11.09
C TYR A 47 15.27 10.37 11.01
N VAL A 48 16.49 9.82 10.99
CA VAL A 48 17.73 10.61 11.05
C VAL A 48 18.77 10.05 10.09
N ASP A 49 19.37 10.91 9.25
CA ASP A 49 20.50 10.60 8.38
C ASP A 49 21.79 10.94 9.13
N GLU A 50 22.28 9.97 9.91
CA GLU A 50 23.43 10.07 10.81
C GLU A 50 24.58 9.13 10.40
N ASP A 51 25.83 9.50 10.73
CA ASP A 51 26.95 8.57 10.66
C ASP A 51 26.76 7.45 11.71
N ARG A 52 26.95 6.20 11.29
CA ARG A 52 26.85 5.00 12.14
C ARG A 52 27.84 5.03 13.31
N THR A 53 28.93 5.79 13.20
CA THR A 53 29.96 5.87 14.26
C THR A 53 29.54 6.73 15.45
N ARG A 54 28.68 7.74 15.24
CA ARG A 54 28.25 8.68 16.28
C ARG A 54 26.78 9.03 16.10
N ARG A 55 25.97 8.45 16.97
CA ARG A 55 24.51 8.55 16.93
C ARG A 55 23.99 9.77 17.67
N VAL A 56 22.93 10.35 17.13
CA VAL A 56 22.01 11.24 17.84
C VAL A 56 21.44 10.51 19.04
N ARG A 57 21.50 11.18 20.19
CA ARG A 57 20.87 10.72 21.43
C ARG A 57 19.48 11.33 21.52
N SER A 58 18.55 10.58 22.10
CA SER A 58 17.15 10.95 22.18
C SER A 58 16.58 10.35 23.46
N GLY A 59 16.05 11.19 24.35
CA GLY A 59 15.41 10.80 25.61
C GLY A 59 13.92 10.53 25.47
N SER A 60 13.29 11.13 24.45
CA SER A 60 11.89 10.98 24.05
C SER A 60 11.78 10.99 22.52
N ARG A 61 10.60 10.67 21.98
CA ARG A 61 10.39 10.73 20.53
C ARG A 61 10.40 12.15 19.93
N ALA A 62 10.56 13.20 20.74
CA ALA A 62 10.48 14.60 20.32
C ALA A 62 11.79 15.40 20.53
N ASP A 63 12.85 14.77 21.05
CA ASP A 63 14.14 15.42 21.27
C ASP A 63 15.30 14.69 20.58
N ALA A 64 16.24 15.47 20.08
CA ALA A 64 17.45 15.00 19.45
C ALA A 64 18.66 15.82 19.94
N THR A 65 19.64 15.14 20.52
CA THR A 65 20.92 15.71 20.93
C THR A 65 22.04 15.26 20.00
N VAL A 66 22.66 16.24 19.33
CA VAL A 66 23.81 16.10 18.44
C VAL A 66 25.08 16.33 19.26
N ALA A 67 26.05 15.42 19.13
CA ALA A 67 27.32 15.51 19.86
C ALA A 67 28.21 16.64 19.30
N ALA A 68 29.05 17.23 20.15
CA ALA A 68 30.01 18.27 19.73
C ALA A 68 30.83 17.85 18.50
N GLY A 69 31.01 18.78 17.57
CA GLY A 69 31.74 18.61 16.31
C GLY A 69 31.05 17.71 15.29
N HIS A 70 29.74 17.47 15.41
CA HIS A 70 28.98 16.59 14.53
C HIS A 70 27.85 17.35 13.86
N GLU A 71 27.56 16.93 12.63
CA GLU A 71 26.40 17.33 11.87
C GLU A 71 25.48 16.13 11.71
N VAL A 72 24.18 16.40 11.78
CA VAL A 72 23.17 15.40 11.45
C VAL A 72 22.09 16.00 10.56
N SER A 73 21.61 15.19 9.62
CA SER A 73 20.55 15.61 8.72
C SER A 73 19.20 14.98 9.08
N PHE A 74 18.15 15.79 9.03
CA PHE A 74 16.75 15.33 9.12
C PHE A 74 16.12 15.20 7.73
N ALA A 75 16.94 15.10 6.67
CA ALA A 75 16.52 14.74 5.32
C ALA A 75 16.13 13.27 5.22
N THR A 76 15.06 12.90 5.91
CA THR A 76 14.62 11.51 6.07
C THR A 76 13.14 11.35 5.81
N TYR A 77 12.71 10.11 5.64
CA TYR A 77 11.34 9.77 5.27
C TYR A 77 10.30 10.41 6.18
N PHE A 78 10.46 10.33 7.50
CA PHE A 78 9.51 10.88 8.45
C PHE A 78 9.75 12.35 8.81
N ASN A 79 10.94 12.93 8.62
CA ASN A 79 11.22 14.28 9.13
C ASN A 79 11.36 15.35 8.06
N ALA A 80 11.67 14.97 6.82
CA ALA A 80 11.56 15.87 5.68
C ALA A 80 10.08 16.18 5.39
N PHE A 81 9.81 17.39 4.89
CA PHE A 81 8.48 17.85 4.53
C PHE A 81 8.26 17.70 3.01
N PRO A 82 7.24 16.95 2.55
CA PRO A 82 6.99 16.68 1.13
C PRO A 82 6.35 17.88 0.42
N ALA A 83 7.11 18.98 0.32
CA ALA A 83 6.65 20.31 -0.07
C ALA A 83 5.84 20.35 -1.38
N SER A 84 6.22 19.57 -2.39
CA SER A 84 5.49 19.55 -3.67
C SER A 84 4.07 19.00 -3.56
N TYR A 85 3.83 18.06 -2.64
CA TYR A 85 2.50 17.49 -2.43
C TYR A 85 1.57 18.52 -1.78
N TRP A 86 2.05 19.19 -0.73
CA TRP A 86 1.33 20.26 -0.06
C TRP A 86 1.02 21.41 -1.03
N ARG A 87 2.01 21.87 -1.80
CA ARG A 87 1.81 22.92 -2.81
C ARG A 87 0.74 22.54 -3.85
N ARG A 88 0.81 21.31 -4.35
CA ARG A 88 -0.10 20.84 -5.42
C ARG A 88 -1.54 20.78 -4.95
N TRP A 89 -1.77 20.22 -3.76
CA TRP A 89 -3.08 19.76 -3.34
C TRP A 89 -3.72 20.59 -2.23
N THR A 90 -2.97 21.44 -1.53
CA THR A 90 -3.48 22.22 -0.39
C THR A 90 -3.53 23.73 -0.68
N VAL A 91 -4.30 24.46 0.11
CA VAL A 91 -4.41 25.93 0.00
C VAL A 91 -3.16 26.67 0.49
N LEU A 92 -2.21 25.97 1.11
CA LEU A 92 -1.03 26.58 1.70
C LEU A 92 -0.07 27.11 0.62
N ARG A 93 0.43 28.34 0.84
CA ARG A 93 1.50 28.96 0.05
C ARG A 93 2.84 28.95 0.77
N GLN A 94 2.81 28.85 2.09
CA GLN A 94 3.98 28.87 2.95
C GLN A 94 3.78 27.87 4.08
N VAL A 95 4.89 27.42 4.66
CA VAL A 95 4.93 26.59 5.87
C VAL A 95 5.96 27.14 6.84
N VAL A 96 5.81 26.80 8.11
CA VAL A 96 6.72 27.22 9.17
C VAL A 96 7.41 26.00 9.77
N LEU A 97 8.74 25.98 9.76
CA LEU A 97 9.52 25.06 10.57
C LEU A 97 9.78 25.71 11.93
N GLY A 98 9.17 25.19 12.98
CA GLY A 98 9.34 25.67 14.36
C GLY A 98 10.14 24.69 15.21
N MET A 99 11.01 25.20 16.07
CA MET A 99 11.86 24.38 16.95
C MET A 99 12.32 25.13 18.20
N THR A 100 12.65 24.37 19.25
CA THR A 100 13.33 24.85 20.45
C THR A 100 14.75 24.28 20.46
N VAL A 101 15.77 25.14 20.59
CA VAL A 101 17.18 24.76 20.44
C VAL A 101 18.00 25.18 21.65
N SER A 102 18.87 24.29 22.13
CA SER A 102 19.82 24.53 23.22
C SER A 102 21.23 24.11 22.80
N GLY A 103 22.25 24.89 23.19
CA GLY A 103 23.66 24.60 22.92
C GLY A 103 24.25 25.42 21.76
N PRO A 104 25.59 25.47 21.65
CA PRO A 104 26.29 26.21 20.59
C PRO A 104 26.39 25.40 19.29
N GLY A 105 25.90 25.97 18.20
CA GLY A 105 25.96 25.34 16.88
C GLY A 105 25.19 26.12 15.83
N ARG A 106 24.65 25.39 14.85
CA ARG A 106 23.91 25.96 13.71
C ARG A 106 22.76 25.06 13.29
N VAL A 107 21.69 25.69 12.83
CA VAL A 107 20.58 25.03 12.13
C VAL A 107 20.52 25.56 10.71
N ASP A 108 20.55 24.67 9.73
CA ASP A 108 20.46 25.01 8.31
C ASP A 108 19.23 24.36 7.68
N VAL A 109 18.50 25.11 6.86
CA VAL A 109 17.30 24.64 6.16
C VAL A 109 17.63 24.49 4.68
N TYR A 110 17.21 23.36 4.12
CA TYR A 110 17.46 23.00 2.74
C TYR A 110 16.18 22.65 2.02
N ARG A 111 16.21 22.80 0.70
CA ARG A 111 15.20 22.23 -0.19
C ARG A 111 15.84 21.44 -1.33
N SER A 112 15.05 20.61 -1.98
CA SER A 112 15.43 19.99 -3.25
C SER A 112 14.56 20.47 -4.40
N LYS A 113 15.09 20.48 -5.63
CA LYS A 113 14.28 20.50 -6.85
C LYS A 113 13.74 19.09 -7.18
N ALA A 114 12.87 18.99 -8.17
CA ALA A 114 12.32 17.71 -8.64
C ALA A 114 13.36 16.73 -9.21
N ASP A 115 14.52 17.22 -9.66
CA ASP A 115 15.65 16.39 -10.11
C ASP A 115 16.57 15.92 -8.97
N GLY A 116 16.26 16.28 -7.71
CA GLY A 116 17.05 15.96 -6.53
C GLY A 116 18.17 16.95 -6.22
N SER A 117 18.37 18.00 -7.03
CA SER A 117 19.37 19.03 -6.73
C SER A 117 19.06 19.75 -5.41
N VAL A 118 20.02 19.75 -4.49
CA VAL A 118 19.89 20.37 -3.17
C VAL A 118 20.22 21.86 -3.23
N ILE A 119 19.42 22.67 -2.55
CA ILE A 119 19.59 24.11 -2.39
C ILE A 119 19.58 24.44 -0.90
N HIS A 120 20.62 25.13 -0.44
CA HIS A 120 20.63 25.76 0.87
C HIS A 120 19.72 26.99 0.85
N VAL A 121 18.70 27.00 1.71
CA VAL A 121 17.67 28.04 1.73
C VAL A 121 18.09 29.14 2.70
N THR A 122 18.45 28.75 3.92
CA THR A 122 18.86 29.66 4.97
C THR A 122 19.53 28.90 6.11
N GLY A 123 20.16 29.61 7.04
CA GLY A 123 20.69 29.04 8.28
C GLY A 123 20.92 30.09 9.34
N THR A 124 21.05 29.65 10.58
CA THR A 124 21.22 30.55 11.72
C THR A 124 22.06 29.90 12.82
N PRO A 125 23.02 30.63 13.41
CA PRO A 125 23.74 30.15 14.57
C PRO A 125 22.82 30.13 15.80
N THR A 126 23.05 29.16 16.67
CA THR A 126 22.35 28.99 17.94
C THR A 126 23.35 28.96 19.10
N ARG A 127 22.95 29.54 20.24
CA ARG A 127 23.68 29.57 21.51
C ARG A 127 22.69 29.74 22.65
N GLY A 128 23.10 29.36 23.86
CA GLY A 128 22.28 29.47 25.06
C GLY A 128 21.33 28.29 25.24
N GLU A 129 20.26 28.51 25.99
CA GLU A 129 19.29 27.47 26.35
C GLU A 129 17.89 27.85 25.86
N ASP A 130 17.16 26.84 25.40
CA ASP A 130 15.74 26.86 25.03
C ASP A 130 15.30 28.04 24.17
N ARG A 131 16.13 28.37 23.19
CA ARG A 131 15.81 29.38 22.18
C ARG A 131 14.76 28.83 21.22
N ARG A 132 13.57 29.43 21.21
CA ARG A 132 12.52 29.16 20.20
C ARG A 132 12.83 29.88 18.89
N MET A 133 12.71 29.17 17.77
CA MET A 133 13.02 29.67 16.42
C MET A 133 11.98 29.18 15.42
N GLU A 134 11.53 30.06 14.52
CA GLU A 134 10.57 29.73 13.47
C GLU A 134 11.00 30.26 12.10
N PHE A 135 11.16 29.35 11.14
CA PHE A 135 11.53 29.64 9.74
C PHE A 135 10.27 29.61 8.87
N GLU A 136 9.90 30.73 8.27
CA GLU A 136 8.82 30.80 7.28
C GLU A 136 9.36 30.49 5.88
N LEU A 137 8.75 29.53 5.19
CA LEU A 137 9.29 28.92 3.98
C LEU A 137 8.25 28.91 2.86
N ASP A 138 8.64 29.38 1.68
CA ASP A 138 7.77 29.51 0.50
C ASP A 138 7.59 28.18 -0.24
N LEU A 139 6.34 27.78 -0.52
CA LEU A 139 6.02 26.59 -1.30
C LEU A 139 6.01 26.84 -2.82
N THR A 140 6.16 28.09 -3.29
CA THR A 140 6.11 28.41 -4.73
C THR A 140 7.07 27.57 -5.61
N PRO A 141 8.33 27.28 -5.23
CA PRO A 141 9.29 26.61 -6.12
C PRO A 141 9.17 25.07 -6.21
N PHE A 142 8.04 24.47 -5.80
CA PHE A 142 7.84 23.01 -5.74
C PHE A 142 6.74 22.48 -6.67
N GLU A 143 6.62 23.00 -7.90
CA GLU A 143 5.54 22.63 -8.85
C GLU A 143 5.49 21.13 -9.18
N ASP A 144 6.64 20.56 -9.54
CA ASP A 144 6.80 19.20 -10.05
C ASP A 144 7.56 18.26 -9.12
N GLY A 145 8.05 18.78 -7.98
CA GLY A 145 8.76 17.98 -7.00
C GLY A 145 9.49 18.80 -5.95
N GLY A 146 10.02 18.09 -4.97
CA GLY A 146 10.94 18.59 -3.97
C GLY A 146 10.42 18.51 -2.54
N TRP A 147 11.39 18.57 -1.62
CA TRP A 147 11.24 18.43 -0.19
C TRP A 147 11.87 19.62 0.51
N TYR A 148 11.41 19.92 1.72
CA TYR A 148 12.14 20.71 2.71
C TYR A 148 12.70 19.80 3.81
N TRP A 149 13.86 20.15 4.36
CA TRP A 149 14.38 19.54 5.59
C TRP A 149 15.33 20.52 6.29
N PHE A 150 15.84 20.12 7.45
CA PHE A 150 16.86 20.87 8.18
C PHE A 150 17.98 19.94 8.65
N ASP A 151 19.17 20.52 8.81
CA ASP A 151 20.34 19.86 9.37
C ASP A 151 20.78 20.63 10.63
N VAL A 152 21.38 19.92 11.59
CA VAL A 152 21.84 20.47 12.87
C VAL A 152 23.32 20.17 13.00
N THR A 153 24.12 21.22 13.18
CA THR A 153 25.57 21.13 13.34
C THR A 153 25.94 21.64 14.72
N ALA A 154 26.59 20.81 15.53
CA ALA A 154 27.06 21.17 16.86
C ALA A 154 28.52 21.64 16.81
N ASP A 155 28.83 22.77 17.44
CA ASP A 155 30.17 23.35 17.47
C ASP A 155 31.08 22.60 18.47
N ASP A 156 31.48 23.26 19.56
CA ASP A 156 32.39 22.73 20.59
C ASP A 156 31.66 22.04 21.75
N ALA A 157 30.34 22.16 21.82
CA ALA A 157 29.48 21.47 22.80
C ALA A 157 28.24 20.87 22.12
N PRO A 158 27.52 19.93 22.79
CA PRO A 158 26.32 19.32 22.22
C PRO A 158 25.21 20.33 21.94
N VAL A 159 24.45 20.10 20.85
CA VAL A 159 23.23 20.84 20.53
C VAL A 159 22.03 19.92 20.69
N THR A 160 20.99 20.39 21.37
CA THR A 160 19.73 19.67 21.51
C THR A 160 18.61 20.45 20.81
N VAL A 161 17.88 19.78 19.93
CA VAL A 161 16.64 20.28 19.33
C VAL A 161 15.45 19.54 19.92
N ARG A 162 14.39 20.29 20.26
CA ARG A 162 13.14 19.79 20.86
C ARG A 162 11.94 20.46 20.21
N ASP A 163 10.78 19.81 20.29
CA ASP A 163 9.49 20.34 19.82
C ASP A 163 9.56 20.86 18.38
N VAL A 164 10.31 20.12 17.54
CA VAL A 164 10.50 20.45 16.13
C VAL A 164 9.27 19.99 15.36
N ALA A 165 8.68 20.89 14.58
CA ALA A 165 7.49 20.58 13.80
C ALA A 165 7.31 21.54 12.63
N TRP A 166 6.60 21.06 11.62
CA TRP A 166 6.10 21.82 10.48
C TRP A 166 4.68 22.31 10.77
N TRP A 167 4.42 23.58 10.51
CA TRP A 167 3.17 24.28 10.82
C TRP A 167 2.65 25.02 9.59
N SER A 168 1.35 25.23 9.52
CA SER A 168 0.75 26.22 8.63
C SER A 168 0.79 27.61 9.27
N THR A 169 0.77 28.64 8.44
CA THR A 169 0.61 30.04 8.85
C THR A 169 -0.85 30.44 9.09
N GLN A 170 -1.78 29.51 8.90
CA GLN A 170 -3.22 29.76 8.99
C GLN A 170 -3.95 28.54 9.55
N ALA A 171 -5.09 28.77 10.22
CA ALA A 171 -6.00 27.70 10.59
C ALA A 171 -6.68 27.11 9.34
N PRO A 172 -7.09 25.83 9.36
CA PRO A 172 -7.90 25.28 8.27
C PRO A 172 -9.27 25.95 8.26
N GLU A 173 -9.79 26.23 7.06
CA GLU A 173 -11.04 26.97 6.87
C GLU A 173 -12.28 26.18 7.28
N ARG A 174 -12.18 24.84 7.28
CA ARG A 174 -13.29 23.94 7.56
C ARG A 174 -13.04 23.17 8.85
N GLU A 175 -14.10 23.06 9.65
CA GLU A 175 -14.11 22.12 10.75
C GLU A 175 -13.96 20.69 10.21
N ALA A 176 -13.15 19.88 10.89
CA ALA A 176 -12.94 18.50 10.51
C ALA A 176 -12.96 17.59 11.72
N ARG A 177 -13.58 16.42 11.55
CA ARG A 177 -13.69 15.37 12.56
C ARG A 177 -13.26 14.05 11.95
N LEU A 178 -12.36 13.33 12.62
CA LEU A 178 -11.75 12.10 12.12
C LEU A 178 -12.38 10.87 12.76
N SER A 179 -12.97 10.01 11.95
CA SER A 179 -13.21 8.62 12.33
C SER A 179 -12.13 7.71 11.75
N ILE A 180 -11.81 6.62 12.44
CA ILE A 180 -10.88 5.59 11.97
C ILE A 180 -11.63 4.27 11.89
N GLY A 181 -11.50 3.55 10.78
CA GLY A 181 -12.06 2.23 10.55
C GLY A 181 -10.99 1.16 10.49
N ILE A 182 -11.06 0.16 11.36
CA ILE A 182 -10.17 -1.00 11.38
C ILE A 182 -10.96 -2.25 10.97
N CYS A 183 -10.53 -2.90 9.89
CA CYS A 183 -11.06 -4.20 9.46
C CYS A 183 -10.22 -5.31 10.09
N THR A 184 -10.85 -6.31 10.73
CA THR A 184 -10.10 -7.41 11.33
C THR A 184 -10.74 -8.79 11.15
N PHE A 185 -9.89 -9.81 10.98
CA PHE A 185 -10.31 -11.21 10.87
C PHE A 185 -9.31 -12.14 11.58
N ASN A 186 -9.70 -12.66 12.75
CA ASN A 186 -8.92 -13.63 13.53
C ASN A 186 -7.50 -13.16 13.94
N ARG A 187 -7.28 -11.85 14.03
CA ARG A 187 -6.02 -11.22 14.49
C ARG A 187 -6.27 -10.24 15.65
N PRO A 188 -6.84 -10.73 16.76
CA PRO A 188 -7.30 -9.83 17.81
C PRO A 188 -6.13 -9.09 18.49
N ASP A 189 -4.95 -9.70 18.59
CA ASP A 189 -3.75 -9.07 19.18
C ASP A 189 -3.21 -7.93 18.30
N ASP A 190 -3.17 -8.11 16.98
CA ASP A 190 -2.73 -7.08 16.02
C ASP A 190 -3.70 -5.87 16.06
N CYS A 191 -5.02 -6.13 16.06
CA CYS A 191 -6.04 -5.09 16.19
C CYS A 191 -5.92 -4.32 17.52
N VAL A 192 -5.70 -5.01 18.64
CA VAL A 192 -5.48 -4.35 19.94
C VAL A 192 -4.21 -3.50 19.92
N ALA A 193 -3.13 -3.96 19.30
CA ALA A 193 -1.90 -3.19 19.17
C ALA A 193 -2.12 -1.88 18.37
N ALA A 194 -2.89 -1.93 17.28
CA ALA A 194 -3.27 -0.74 16.52
C ALA A 194 -4.10 0.24 17.38
N MET A 195 -5.10 -0.26 18.14
CA MET A 195 -5.89 0.57 19.06
C MET A 195 -5.03 1.22 20.15
N GLN A 196 -4.06 0.49 20.70
CA GLN A 196 -3.11 1.01 21.70
C GLN A 196 -2.21 2.09 21.11
N ALA A 197 -1.74 1.93 19.86
CA ALA A 197 -0.95 2.95 19.18
C ALA A 197 -1.74 4.26 18.99
N LEU A 198 -3.04 4.16 18.65
CA LEU A 198 -3.93 5.31 18.54
C LEU A 198 -4.20 5.99 19.90
N ALA A 199 -4.40 5.19 20.95
CA ALA A 199 -4.68 5.69 22.30
C ALA A 199 -3.43 6.26 23.01
N GLY A 200 -2.24 5.80 22.64
CA GLY A 200 -0.97 6.11 23.29
C GLY A 200 -0.28 7.39 22.83
N ASP A 201 -0.74 8.02 21.75
CA ASP A 201 -0.23 9.32 21.28
C ASP A 201 -1.28 10.41 21.54
N ASP A 202 -0.98 11.35 22.44
CA ASP A 202 -1.94 12.37 22.87
C ASP A 202 -2.44 13.25 21.71
N VAL A 203 -1.56 13.62 20.77
CA VAL A 203 -1.92 14.45 19.61
C VAL A 203 -2.91 13.71 18.73
N VAL A 204 -2.65 12.44 18.43
CA VAL A 204 -3.53 11.61 17.61
C VAL A 204 -4.84 11.35 18.34
N ARG A 205 -4.77 11.01 19.63
CA ARG A 205 -5.92 10.76 20.47
C ARG A 205 -6.86 11.96 20.51
N GLU A 206 -6.36 13.19 20.54
CA GLU A 206 -7.21 14.41 20.53
C GLU A 206 -7.92 14.64 19.19
N LEU A 207 -7.36 14.15 18.07
CA LEU A 207 -7.95 14.32 16.74
C LEU A 207 -9.09 13.32 16.44
N ILE A 208 -9.11 12.19 17.12
CA ILE A 208 -10.05 11.09 16.85
C ILE A 208 -11.40 11.36 17.52
N SER A 209 -12.48 11.39 16.73
CA SER A 209 -13.86 11.39 17.24
C SER A 209 -14.37 9.98 17.51
N THR A 210 -14.04 9.01 16.66
CA THR A 210 -14.53 7.62 16.79
C THR A 210 -13.55 6.63 16.15
N VAL A 211 -13.33 5.49 16.80
CA VAL A 211 -12.65 4.32 16.23
C VAL A 211 -13.69 3.23 16.03
N ILE A 212 -13.86 2.77 14.80
CA ILE A 212 -14.80 1.73 14.41
C ILE A 212 -14.00 0.48 14.08
N VAL A 213 -14.28 -0.62 14.77
CA VAL A 213 -13.63 -1.92 14.50
C VAL A 213 -14.68 -2.87 13.92
N ALA A 214 -14.49 -3.30 12.68
CA ALA A 214 -15.30 -4.33 12.03
C ALA A 214 -14.64 -5.71 12.24
N ASP A 215 -15.07 -6.42 13.29
CA ASP A 215 -14.58 -7.76 13.64
C ASP A 215 -15.38 -8.84 12.91
N GLN A 216 -14.74 -9.40 11.88
CA GLN A 216 -15.30 -10.44 11.02
C GLN A 216 -14.88 -11.86 11.46
N GLY A 217 -14.10 -11.96 12.54
CA GLY A 217 -13.43 -13.17 12.97
C GLY A 217 -14.26 -14.05 13.90
N SER A 218 -13.80 -15.30 14.02
CA SER A 218 -14.23 -16.23 15.08
C SER A 218 -13.45 -16.03 16.39
N LYS A 219 -12.20 -15.55 16.31
CA LYS A 219 -11.41 -15.10 17.46
C LYS A 219 -11.65 -13.62 17.66
N LYS A 220 -12.42 -13.26 18.67
CA LYS A 220 -12.92 -11.90 18.85
C LYS A 220 -11.89 -10.97 19.45
N VAL A 221 -11.89 -9.72 18.99
CA VAL A 221 -11.01 -8.64 19.50
C VAL A 221 -11.31 -8.33 20.96
N ARG A 222 -12.59 -8.36 21.35
CA ARG A 222 -13.01 -8.11 22.75
C ARG A 222 -12.40 -9.09 23.76
N ASP A 223 -12.00 -10.29 23.29
CA ASP A 223 -11.44 -11.35 24.12
C ASP A 223 -9.91 -11.32 24.18
N ALA A 224 -9.24 -10.44 23.40
CA ALA A 224 -7.78 -10.35 23.42
C ALA A 224 -7.23 -9.68 24.68
N ALA A 225 -6.00 -10.08 25.03
CA ALA A 225 -5.25 -9.43 26.07
C ALA A 225 -5.02 -7.96 25.72
N GLY A 226 -5.25 -7.05 26.68
CA GLY A 226 -5.04 -5.61 26.48
C GLY A 226 -6.21 -4.87 25.83
N PHE A 227 -7.28 -5.55 25.39
CA PHE A 227 -8.47 -4.90 24.84
C PHE A 227 -9.06 -3.85 25.79
N ALA A 228 -9.31 -4.22 27.06
CA ALA A 228 -9.88 -3.31 28.05
C ALA A 228 -9.02 -2.05 28.28
N ALA A 229 -7.69 -2.18 28.22
CA ALA A 229 -6.78 -1.05 28.35
C ALA A 229 -6.82 -0.15 27.10
N ALA A 230 -6.88 -0.74 25.91
CA ALA A 230 -7.01 -0.01 24.65
C ALA A 230 -8.36 0.74 24.56
N GLU A 231 -9.46 0.08 24.91
CA GLU A 231 -10.80 0.69 24.98
C GLU A 231 -10.85 1.85 25.99
N ALA A 232 -10.29 1.65 27.18
CA ALA A 232 -10.20 2.71 28.19
C ALA A 232 -9.35 3.90 27.69
N GLY A 233 -8.24 3.63 26.99
CA GLY A 233 -7.39 4.66 26.39
C GLY A 233 -8.07 5.46 25.27
N LEU A 234 -9.02 4.85 24.56
CA LEU A 234 -9.87 5.54 23.58
C LEU A 234 -11.00 6.36 24.24
N GLY A 235 -11.28 6.16 25.53
CA GLY A 235 -12.17 7.04 26.31
C GLY A 235 -13.62 7.04 25.83
N GLY A 236 -14.17 5.86 25.54
CA GLY A 236 -15.57 5.71 25.10
C GLY A 236 -15.83 6.03 23.62
N ARG A 237 -14.78 6.25 22.83
CA ARG A 237 -14.85 6.51 21.39
C ARG A 237 -14.74 5.26 20.52
N LEU A 238 -14.71 4.07 21.13
CA LEU A 238 -14.68 2.80 20.41
C LEU A 238 -16.09 2.35 20.04
N ARG A 239 -16.27 1.95 18.77
CA ARG A 239 -17.44 1.25 18.27
C ARG A 239 -17.00 -0.08 17.68
N LEU A 240 -17.13 -1.15 18.47
CA LEU A 240 -16.84 -2.51 18.04
C LEU A 240 -18.09 -3.11 17.38
N VAL A 241 -17.92 -3.63 16.17
CA VAL A 241 -18.99 -4.14 15.31
C VAL A 241 -18.62 -5.54 14.84
N GLU A 242 -19.44 -6.52 15.18
CA GLU A 242 -19.20 -7.92 14.82
C GLU A 242 -20.09 -8.36 13.67
N GLN A 243 -19.50 -9.01 12.68
CA GLN A 243 -20.23 -9.52 11.50
C GLN A 243 -19.62 -10.82 10.96
N GLY A 244 -20.26 -11.40 9.95
CA GLY A 244 -19.69 -12.53 9.19
C GLY A 244 -18.51 -12.10 8.32
N ASN A 245 -17.72 -13.08 7.85
CA ASN A 245 -16.59 -12.80 6.97
C ASN A 245 -17.06 -12.40 5.56
N LEU A 246 -16.95 -11.11 5.25
CA LEU A 246 -17.24 -10.53 3.94
C LEU A 246 -15.96 -10.03 3.25
N GLY A 247 -14.79 -10.44 3.74
CA GLY A 247 -13.48 -10.05 3.23
C GLY A 247 -13.11 -8.61 3.56
N GLY A 248 -12.00 -8.12 2.99
CA GLY A 248 -11.56 -6.73 3.11
C GLY A 248 -12.63 -5.74 2.65
N SER A 249 -13.24 -5.98 1.47
CA SER A 249 -14.26 -5.07 0.92
C SER A 249 -15.45 -4.92 1.86
N GLY A 250 -15.90 -6.00 2.49
CA GLY A 250 -17.02 -5.96 3.43
C GLY A 250 -16.66 -5.37 4.79
N GLY A 251 -15.44 -5.59 5.28
CA GLY A 251 -14.97 -4.97 6.52
C GLY A 251 -14.79 -3.46 6.39
N PHE A 252 -14.14 -2.98 5.33
CA PHE A 252 -14.01 -1.54 5.06
C PHE A 252 -15.36 -0.89 4.72
N SER A 253 -16.21 -1.55 3.94
CA SER A 253 -17.56 -1.01 3.70
C SER A 253 -18.38 -0.94 4.99
N ARG A 254 -18.14 -1.84 5.95
CA ARG A 254 -18.78 -1.74 7.27
C ARG A 254 -18.29 -0.51 8.01
N THR A 255 -16.98 -0.25 8.07
CA THR A 255 -16.48 0.94 8.78
C THR A 255 -16.93 2.23 8.10
N MET A 256 -17.00 2.27 6.77
CA MET A 256 -17.57 3.38 6.01
C MET A 256 -19.06 3.60 6.32
N TYR A 257 -19.86 2.52 6.34
CA TYR A 257 -21.28 2.57 6.69
C TYR A 257 -21.47 3.15 8.08
N GLU A 258 -20.79 2.59 9.08
CA GLU A 258 -20.88 3.02 10.47
C GLU A 258 -20.43 4.47 10.67
N SER A 259 -19.38 4.91 9.95
CA SER A 259 -18.94 6.31 9.95
C SER A 259 -20.02 7.22 9.35
N LEU A 260 -20.66 6.80 8.26
CA LEU A 260 -21.64 7.60 7.55
C LEU A 260 -22.96 7.72 8.34
N THR A 261 -23.43 6.64 8.95
CA THR A 261 -24.76 6.54 9.57
C THR A 261 -24.79 6.80 11.07
N HIS A 262 -23.67 6.59 11.78
CA HIS A 262 -23.62 6.68 13.24
C HIS A 262 -22.66 7.74 13.79
N THR A 263 -22.02 8.52 12.92
CA THR A 263 -21.12 9.61 13.33
C THR A 263 -21.31 10.86 12.47
N ASP A 264 -20.84 11.99 12.98
CA ASP A 264 -20.74 13.25 12.24
C ASP A 264 -19.32 13.49 11.68
N ALA A 265 -18.50 12.43 11.58
CA ALA A 265 -17.14 12.53 11.07
C ALA A 265 -17.12 13.04 9.63
N THR A 266 -16.23 14.00 9.34
CA THR A 266 -16.08 14.57 8.00
C THR A 266 -15.01 13.84 7.18
N HIS A 267 -14.15 13.07 7.84
CA HIS A 267 -13.15 12.22 7.20
C HIS A 267 -13.11 10.86 7.88
N HIS A 268 -13.03 9.80 7.08
CA HIS A 268 -12.92 8.42 7.54
C HIS A 268 -11.59 7.83 7.08
N LEU A 269 -10.73 7.43 8.02
CA LEU A 269 -9.45 6.77 7.74
C LEU A 269 -9.62 5.25 7.82
N LEU A 270 -9.48 4.57 6.70
CA LEU A 270 -9.34 3.13 6.64
C LEU A 270 -7.94 2.72 7.11
N LEU A 271 -7.86 1.66 7.91
CA LEU A 271 -6.63 1.10 8.46
C LEU A 271 -6.77 -0.44 8.51
N ASP A 272 -5.73 -1.17 8.09
CA ASP A 272 -5.66 -2.62 8.28
C ASP A 272 -5.35 -2.98 9.74
N ASP A 273 -5.65 -4.21 10.16
CA ASP A 273 -5.34 -4.71 11.50
C ASP A 273 -3.89 -5.20 11.65
N ASP A 274 -3.29 -5.80 10.61
CA ASP A 274 -1.93 -6.35 10.60
C ASP A 274 -0.85 -5.32 10.20
N VAL A 275 -1.01 -4.10 10.70
CA VAL A 275 -0.05 -3.00 10.53
C VAL A 275 0.66 -2.66 11.85
N GLU A 276 1.93 -2.29 11.75
CA GLU A 276 2.58 -1.51 12.80
C GLU A 276 2.45 -0.01 12.45
N LEU A 277 1.80 0.75 13.34
CA LEU A 277 1.44 2.14 13.10
C LEU A 277 2.50 3.10 13.63
N GLU A 278 2.89 4.08 12.81
CA GLU A 278 3.49 5.32 13.27
C GLU A 278 2.35 6.34 13.54
N PRO A 279 1.99 6.65 14.79
CA PRO A 279 0.79 7.45 15.07
C PRO A 279 0.81 8.83 14.40
N ASP A 280 1.98 9.46 14.27
CA ASP A 280 2.09 10.75 13.59
C ASP A 280 1.64 10.70 12.11
N SER A 281 1.67 9.53 11.45
CA SER A 281 1.08 9.35 10.12
C SER A 281 -0.41 9.69 10.10
N VAL A 282 -1.17 9.35 11.14
CA VAL A 282 -2.61 9.68 11.27
C VAL A 282 -2.81 11.18 11.37
N ALA A 283 -1.99 11.85 12.21
CA ALA A 283 -2.06 13.30 12.37
C ALA A 283 -1.71 14.03 11.06
N ARG A 284 -0.67 13.58 10.34
CA ARG A 284 -0.22 14.14 9.06
C ARG A 284 -1.27 14.02 7.96
N VAL A 285 -1.83 12.82 7.76
CA VAL A 285 -2.83 12.61 6.69
C VAL A 285 -4.10 13.42 6.97
N PHE A 286 -4.51 13.51 8.23
CA PHE A 286 -5.65 14.33 8.62
C PHE A 286 -5.38 15.83 8.47
N ALA A 287 -4.20 16.31 8.87
CA ALA A 287 -3.79 17.70 8.64
C ALA A 287 -3.77 18.03 7.14
N PHE A 288 -3.21 17.17 6.30
CA PHE A 288 -3.20 17.36 4.86
C PHE A 288 -4.61 17.46 4.27
N ALA A 289 -5.53 16.57 4.69
CA ALA A 289 -6.92 16.59 4.26
C ALA A 289 -7.63 17.91 4.63
N ARG A 290 -7.41 18.43 5.85
CA ARG A 290 -7.98 19.69 6.34
C ARG A 290 -7.57 20.92 5.53
N PHE A 291 -6.41 20.88 4.89
CA PHE A 291 -5.91 21.97 4.04
C PHE A 291 -6.09 21.71 2.54
N SER A 292 -6.67 20.57 2.14
CA SER A 292 -6.89 20.25 0.72
C SER A 292 -7.74 21.32 0.00
N LYS A 293 -7.39 21.66 -1.25
CA LYS A 293 -8.11 22.66 -2.06
C LYS A 293 -9.55 22.22 -2.37
N THR A 294 -9.72 20.91 -2.52
CA THR A 294 -10.98 20.23 -2.81
C THR A 294 -10.98 18.91 -2.06
N PRO A 295 -12.14 18.41 -1.60
CA PRO A 295 -12.23 17.07 -1.01
C PRO A 295 -11.53 16.03 -1.89
N MET A 296 -10.67 15.22 -1.30
CA MET A 296 -9.83 14.27 -2.01
C MET A 296 -9.52 13.05 -1.15
N VAL A 297 -9.23 11.92 -1.80
CA VAL A 297 -8.77 10.69 -1.14
C VAL A 297 -7.27 10.79 -0.91
N VAL A 298 -6.81 10.51 0.32
CA VAL A 298 -5.40 10.66 0.70
C VAL A 298 -4.91 9.39 1.38
N GLY A 299 -3.95 8.72 0.77
CA GLY A 299 -3.37 7.49 1.32
C GLY A 299 -2.01 7.69 1.95
N GLY A 300 -1.71 6.83 2.92
CA GLY A 300 -0.36 6.59 3.42
C GLY A 300 0.38 5.59 2.54
N GLN A 301 1.71 5.69 2.51
CA GLN A 301 2.58 4.71 1.90
C GLN A 301 2.73 3.46 2.79
N MET A 302 3.23 2.39 2.20
CA MET A 302 3.52 1.15 2.91
C MET A 302 5.04 0.96 3.05
N LEU A 303 5.52 0.82 4.29
CA LEU A 303 6.85 0.30 4.60
C LEU A 303 6.75 -1.22 4.82
N ALA A 304 7.78 -1.98 4.46
CA ALA A 304 7.77 -3.42 4.62
C ALA A 304 7.96 -3.81 6.10
N LEU A 305 7.04 -4.56 6.69
CA LEU A 305 7.13 -4.98 8.10
C LEU A 305 8.33 -5.91 8.37
N GLN A 306 8.76 -6.68 7.37
CA GLN A 306 9.89 -7.63 7.48
C GLN A 306 11.26 -6.96 7.26
N ASP A 307 11.32 -5.88 6.48
CA ASP A 307 12.52 -5.03 6.35
C ASP A 307 12.12 -3.56 6.49
N ARG A 308 12.08 -3.11 7.75
CA ARG A 308 11.38 -1.90 8.17
C ARG A 308 11.97 -0.58 7.64
N SER A 309 13.09 -0.57 6.91
CA SER A 309 13.59 0.61 6.20
C SER A 309 13.17 0.67 4.72
N VAL A 310 12.46 -0.34 4.23
CA VAL A 310 12.11 -0.49 2.82
C VAL A 310 10.72 0.05 2.54
N LEU A 311 10.64 1.07 1.69
CA LEU A 311 9.40 1.59 1.11
C LEU A 311 8.93 0.69 -0.03
N HIS A 312 7.66 0.28 0.02
CA HIS A 312 7.07 -0.55 -1.03
C HIS A 312 7.10 0.15 -2.39
N THR A 313 6.56 1.37 -2.49
CA THR A 313 6.61 2.23 -3.68
C THR A 313 6.23 3.65 -3.27
N MET A 314 6.62 4.66 -4.07
CA MET A 314 6.14 6.03 -3.89
C MET A 314 4.66 6.21 -4.26
N GLY A 315 4.13 5.34 -5.13
CA GLY A 315 2.75 5.37 -5.58
C GLY A 315 2.47 4.37 -6.71
N GLU A 316 1.20 4.10 -6.97
CA GLU A 316 0.76 3.12 -7.98
C GLU A 316 -0.29 3.71 -8.93
N VAL A 317 -0.32 3.15 -10.14
CA VAL A 317 -1.25 3.51 -11.22
C VAL A 317 -1.79 2.24 -11.86
N VAL A 318 -2.92 2.32 -12.56
CA VAL A 318 -3.46 1.20 -13.35
C VAL A 318 -3.11 1.41 -14.81
N GLU A 319 -2.34 0.46 -15.38
CA GLU A 319 -1.95 0.48 -16.79
C GLU A 319 -3.20 0.32 -17.68
N PRO A 320 -3.58 1.32 -18.50
CA PRO A 320 -4.87 1.29 -19.20
C PRO A 320 -5.01 0.18 -20.25
N ASP A 321 -3.92 -0.30 -20.85
CA ASP A 321 -3.97 -1.27 -21.95
C ASP A 321 -4.30 -2.70 -21.46
N ASN A 322 -3.62 -3.17 -20.42
CA ASN A 322 -3.89 -4.48 -19.84
C ASN A 322 -4.79 -4.40 -18.60
N PHE A 323 -5.03 -3.22 -18.04
CA PHE A 323 -5.79 -3.01 -16.81
C PHE A 323 -5.17 -3.79 -15.64
N PHE A 324 -3.91 -3.50 -15.32
CA PHE A 324 -3.19 -4.07 -14.18
C PHE A 324 -2.45 -2.96 -13.45
N TRP A 325 -2.39 -3.00 -12.12
CA TRP A 325 -1.62 -2.00 -11.38
C TRP A 325 -0.12 -2.17 -11.60
N ARG A 326 0.60 -1.06 -11.45
CA ARG A 326 2.05 -1.02 -11.46
C ARG A 326 2.54 0.20 -10.70
N ALA A 327 3.83 0.21 -10.39
CA ALA A 327 4.52 1.40 -9.91
C ALA A 327 4.27 2.59 -10.85
N ALA A 328 3.97 3.74 -10.26
CA ALA A 328 3.78 4.99 -10.97
C ALA A 328 5.02 5.35 -11.82
N PRO A 329 4.87 6.11 -12.92
CA PRO A 329 6.01 6.50 -13.75
C PRO A 329 7.14 7.17 -12.94
N ASN A 330 8.39 6.80 -13.24
CA ASN A 330 9.60 7.26 -12.53
C ASN A 330 9.71 6.82 -11.06
N THR A 331 8.99 5.78 -10.67
CA THR A 331 9.11 5.16 -9.33
C THR A 331 9.54 3.71 -9.46
N GLU A 332 10.08 3.17 -8.37
CA GLU A 332 10.54 1.78 -8.27
C GLU A 332 9.91 1.15 -7.03
N TYR A 333 9.74 -0.17 -7.06
CA TYR A 333 9.37 -0.91 -5.87
C TYR A 333 10.59 -1.14 -4.96
N ALA A 334 10.33 -1.29 -3.65
CA ALA A 334 11.31 -1.71 -2.65
C ALA A 334 12.54 -0.78 -2.52
N HIS A 335 12.30 0.49 -2.21
CA HIS A 335 13.37 1.44 -1.92
C HIS A 335 13.84 1.34 -0.46
N ASP A 336 15.09 0.92 -0.23
CA ASP A 336 15.69 0.87 1.12
C ASP A 336 16.38 2.20 1.51
N PHE A 337 15.77 2.92 2.46
CA PHE A 337 16.32 4.17 3.00
C PHE A 337 17.61 4.00 3.81
N ALA A 338 17.88 2.79 4.32
CA ALA A 338 19.09 2.50 5.08
C ALA A 338 20.31 2.24 4.17
N GLU A 339 20.07 1.91 2.90
CA GLU A 339 21.10 1.78 1.86
C GLU A 339 21.29 3.09 1.09
N ARG A 340 20.19 3.74 0.70
CA ARG A 340 20.19 5.00 -0.05
C ARG A 340 19.28 6.00 0.65
N SER A 341 19.87 6.98 1.34
CA SER A 341 19.09 8.02 2.00
C SER A 341 18.30 8.87 0.99
N LEU A 342 17.34 9.66 1.49
CA LEU A 342 16.54 10.57 0.65
C LEU A 342 17.44 11.47 -0.21
N ARG A 343 18.45 12.12 0.41
CA ARG A 343 19.40 13.02 -0.28
C ARG A 343 20.19 12.36 -1.42
N LYS A 344 20.32 11.03 -1.41
CA LYS A 344 21.07 10.26 -2.41
C LYS A 344 20.18 9.66 -3.50
N THR A 345 18.87 9.87 -3.44
CA THR A 345 17.91 9.17 -4.31
C THR A 345 17.05 10.15 -5.10
N GLN A 346 17.56 10.58 -6.25
CA GLN A 346 16.93 11.60 -7.11
C GLN A 346 15.47 11.29 -7.47
N SER A 347 15.12 10.02 -7.72
CA SER A 347 13.76 9.63 -8.09
C SER A 347 12.70 9.95 -7.03
N LEU A 348 13.07 10.03 -5.74
CA LEU A 348 12.15 10.34 -4.64
C LEU A 348 11.81 11.84 -4.53
N HIS A 349 12.52 12.70 -5.27
CA HIS A 349 12.28 14.14 -5.24
C HIS A 349 11.22 14.60 -6.23
N ARG A 350 10.76 13.73 -7.14
CA ARG A 350 9.62 14.05 -8.01
C ARG A 350 8.30 13.91 -7.27
N ARG A 351 7.34 14.78 -7.58
CA ARG A 351 5.94 14.56 -7.17
C ARG A 351 5.39 13.39 -8.00
N VAL A 352 4.83 12.40 -7.32
CA VAL A 352 4.27 11.21 -7.94
C VAL A 352 2.75 11.33 -7.91
N ASP A 353 2.16 11.26 -9.10
CA ASP A 353 0.71 11.19 -9.27
C ASP A 353 0.27 9.73 -9.37
N VAL A 354 -0.88 9.43 -8.74
CA VAL A 354 -1.40 8.06 -8.57
C VAL A 354 -2.84 7.96 -9.08
N ASP A 355 -3.27 6.74 -9.42
CA ASP A 355 -4.68 6.49 -9.75
C ASP A 355 -5.48 6.05 -8.53
N TYR A 356 -4.82 5.41 -7.56
CA TYR A 356 -5.43 4.89 -6.33
C TYR A 356 -4.41 4.87 -5.19
N THR A 357 -4.85 4.45 -4.01
CA THR A 357 -3.99 4.17 -2.86
C THR A 357 -4.55 3.01 -2.06
N GLY A 358 -3.68 2.19 -1.49
CA GLY A 358 -4.08 0.99 -0.76
C GLY A 358 -4.78 1.29 0.55
N TRP A 359 -5.68 0.40 0.97
CA TRP A 359 -6.50 0.59 2.17
C TRP A 359 -5.82 0.20 3.49
N TRP A 360 -4.53 -0.15 3.46
CA TRP A 360 -3.71 -0.24 4.68
C TRP A 360 -3.69 1.06 5.46
N MET A 361 -3.79 2.21 4.78
CA MET A 361 -3.99 3.54 5.37
C MET A 361 -4.57 4.50 4.32
N CYS A 362 -5.88 4.72 4.31
CA CYS A 362 -6.55 5.54 3.29
C CYS A 362 -7.64 6.43 3.88
N LEU A 363 -7.47 7.74 3.79
CA LEU A 363 -8.41 8.73 4.29
C LEU A 363 -9.37 9.16 3.17
N ILE A 364 -10.66 9.00 3.42
CA ILE A 364 -11.74 9.31 2.48
C ILE A 364 -12.61 10.42 3.11
N PRO A 365 -12.86 11.54 2.40
CA PRO A 365 -13.75 12.58 2.88
C PRO A 365 -15.20 12.08 2.83
N ARG A 366 -16.03 12.51 3.78
CA ARG A 366 -17.44 12.10 3.87
C ARG A 366 -18.20 12.38 2.57
N GLU A 367 -17.91 13.49 1.90
CA GLU A 367 -18.52 13.85 0.62
C GLU A 367 -18.25 12.82 -0.48
N ALA A 368 -17.09 12.14 -0.44
CA ALA A 368 -16.80 11.04 -1.36
C ALA A 368 -17.61 9.78 -0.99
N LEU A 369 -17.75 9.44 0.30
CA LEU A 369 -18.60 8.32 0.72
C LEU A 369 -20.06 8.52 0.30
N GLU A 370 -20.60 9.71 0.49
CA GLU A 370 -21.98 10.07 0.14
C GLU A 370 -22.22 10.04 -1.37
N ARG A 371 -21.25 10.49 -2.17
CA ARG A 371 -21.40 10.62 -3.62
C ARG A 371 -21.00 9.37 -4.40
N LEU A 372 -20.02 8.61 -3.91
CA LEU A 372 -19.43 7.47 -4.61
C LEU A 372 -19.88 6.11 -4.05
N GLY A 373 -20.52 6.07 -2.88
CA GLY A 373 -20.77 4.83 -2.16
C GLY A 373 -19.50 4.22 -1.54
N PHE A 374 -19.55 2.92 -1.27
CA PHE A 374 -18.50 2.14 -0.58
C PHE A 374 -17.72 1.23 -1.53
N ALA A 375 -17.00 0.22 -1.01
CA ALA A 375 -16.28 -0.74 -1.84
C ALA A 375 -17.21 -1.48 -2.81
N LEU A 376 -16.65 -1.99 -3.90
CA LEU A 376 -17.32 -3.06 -4.64
C LEU A 376 -17.43 -4.32 -3.76
N PRO A 377 -18.50 -5.13 -3.90
CA PRO A 377 -18.69 -6.36 -3.13
C PRO A 377 -17.83 -7.51 -3.70
N VAL A 378 -16.49 -7.39 -3.57
CA VAL A 378 -15.53 -8.26 -4.25
C VAL A 378 -14.63 -9.10 -3.33
N PHE A 379 -14.94 -9.14 -2.04
CA PHE A 379 -14.24 -9.85 -0.96
C PHE A 379 -12.83 -9.28 -0.69
N ILE A 380 -11.87 -9.43 -1.60
CA ILE A 380 -10.52 -8.84 -1.49
C ILE A 380 -9.99 -8.47 -2.87
N LYS A 381 -9.03 -7.55 -2.94
CA LYS A 381 -8.30 -7.12 -4.16
C LYS A 381 -9.16 -6.30 -5.11
N TRP A 382 -8.53 -5.30 -5.72
CA TRP A 382 -9.11 -4.35 -6.69
C TRP A 382 -10.15 -3.39 -6.12
N ASP A 383 -10.63 -3.59 -4.89
CA ASP A 383 -11.56 -2.70 -4.21
C ASP A 383 -10.96 -1.31 -3.96
N ASP A 384 -9.70 -1.25 -3.53
CA ASP A 384 -8.93 -0.02 -3.38
C ASP A 384 -8.64 0.69 -4.71
N ALA A 385 -8.16 -0.07 -5.70
CA ALA A 385 -7.81 0.41 -7.02
C ALA A 385 -9.04 0.96 -7.77
N GLU A 386 -10.15 0.22 -7.72
CA GLU A 386 -11.39 0.65 -8.34
C GLU A 386 -11.94 1.91 -7.65
N TYR A 387 -11.95 1.97 -6.32
CA TYR A 387 -12.43 3.14 -5.60
C TYR A 387 -11.63 4.40 -5.96
N GLY A 388 -10.30 4.29 -6.08
CA GLY A 388 -9.43 5.38 -6.52
C GLY A 388 -9.76 5.87 -7.93
N ILE A 389 -9.95 4.96 -8.88
CA ILE A 389 -10.34 5.30 -10.25
C ILE A 389 -11.72 5.97 -10.26
N ARG A 390 -12.71 5.38 -9.58
CA ARG A 390 -14.08 5.92 -9.47
C ARG A 390 -14.10 7.31 -8.84
N ALA A 391 -13.27 7.55 -7.82
CA ALA A 391 -13.11 8.85 -7.18
C ALA A 391 -12.62 9.91 -8.18
N ARG A 392 -11.55 9.60 -8.94
CA ARG A 392 -10.99 10.52 -9.94
C ARG A 392 -11.97 10.84 -11.06
N GLU A 393 -12.67 9.84 -11.59
CA GLU A 393 -13.71 10.02 -12.61
C GLU A 393 -14.86 10.92 -12.15
N ASN A 394 -15.08 11.02 -10.84
CA ASN A 394 -16.12 11.86 -10.22
C ASN A 394 -15.58 13.18 -9.63
N GLY A 395 -14.32 13.52 -9.92
CA GLY A 395 -13.73 14.81 -9.54
C GLY A 395 -13.17 14.87 -8.12
N PHE A 396 -12.97 13.72 -7.46
CA PHE A 396 -12.21 13.62 -6.22
C PHE A 396 -10.76 13.21 -6.56
N PRO A 397 -9.77 14.10 -6.40
CA PRO A 397 -8.38 13.73 -6.59
C PRO A 397 -7.96 12.60 -5.64
N VAL A 398 -6.90 11.89 -6.01
CA VAL A 398 -6.26 10.88 -5.16
C VAL A 398 -4.78 11.23 -5.05
N ALA A 399 -4.24 11.18 -3.84
CA ALA A 399 -2.81 11.30 -3.60
C ALA A 399 -2.33 10.26 -2.59
N THR A 400 -1.12 9.76 -2.79
CA THR A 400 -0.38 9.03 -1.77
C THR A 400 0.66 9.98 -1.19
N LEU A 401 0.61 10.24 0.12
CA LEU A 401 1.39 11.28 0.79
C LEU A 401 2.71 10.70 1.34
N PRO A 402 3.89 11.10 0.83
CA PRO A 402 5.16 10.64 1.40
C PRO A 402 5.37 11.12 2.83
N GLY A 403 6.05 10.32 3.65
CA GLY A 403 6.22 10.60 5.07
C GLY A 403 4.98 10.28 5.92
N VAL A 404 3.89 9.80 5.30
CA VAL A 404 2.77 9.13 5.98
C VAL A 404 2.89 7.65 5.64
N ALA A 405 3.04 6.79 6.63
CA ALA A 405 3.11 5.36 6.41
C ALA A 405 2.67 4.50 7.59
N VAL A 406 2.41 3.25 7.25
CA VAL A 406 2.36 2.11 8.16
C VAL A 406 3.40 1.08 7.73
N TRP A 407 3.87 0.25 8.66
CA TRP A 407 4.57 -0.98 8.30
C TRP A 407 3.57 -2.11 8.13
N HIS A 408 3.61 -2.78 6.99
CA HIS A 408 2.70 -3.88 6.66
C HIS A 408 3.47 -4.99 5.93
N LEU A 409 2.94 -6.22 5.96
CA LEU A 409 3.55 -7.35 5.25
C LEU A 409 3.60 -7.07 3.74
N SER A 410 4.81 -7.02 3.18
CA SER A 410 4.99 -6.75 1.76
C SER A 410 4.66 -7.98 0.90
N TRP A 411 4.21 -7.71 -0.32
CA TRP A 411 3.90 -8.73 -1.33
C TRP A 411 5.14 -9.38 -1.95
N SER A 412 6.34 -8.86 -1.66
CA SER A 412 7.61 -9.32 -2.22
C SER A 412 7.87 -10.82 -2.02
N ASP A 413 7.33 -11.39 -0.93
CA ASP A 413 7.51 -12.80 -0.56
C ASP A 413 6.24 -13.65 -0.80
N LYS A 414 5.15 -13.06 -1.31
CA LYS A 414 3.87 -13.74 -1.57
C LYS A 414 3.52 -13.64 -3.05
N ASP A 415 3.58 -14.74 -3.80
CA ASP A 415 3.00 -14.82 -5.15
C ASP A 415 1.47 -14.83 -5.03
N ASP A 416 0.87 -13.65 -4.92
CA ASP A 416 -0.58 -13.48 -4.77
C ASP A 416 -1.33 -13.70 -6.10
N THR A 417 -0.62 -13.85 -7.21
CA THR A 417 -1.19 -14.21 -8.52
C THR A 417 -1.41 -15.71 -8.69
N ALA A 418 -1.08 -16.53 -7.68
CA ALA A 418 -1.27 -17.97 -7.66
C ALA A 418 -2.08 -18.45 -6.44
N GLY A 419 -2.55 -19.70 -6.48
CA GLY A 419 -3.41 -20.27 -5.43
C GLY A 419 -4.78 -19.58 -5.37
N TRP A 420 -5.47 -19.69 -4.24
CA TRP A 420 -6.84 -19.22 -4.06
C TRP A 420 -7.03 -17.72 -4.32
N GLN A 421 -6.00 -16.89 -4.09
CA GLN A 421 -6.07 -15.44 -4.35
C GLN A 421 -6.19 -15.11 -5.85
N ALA A 422 -5.71 -16.00 -6.73
CA ALA A 422 -5.80 -15.82 -8.18
C ALA A 422 -7.25 -15.75 -8.68
N TYR A 423 -8.19 -16.44 -8.00
CA TYR A 423 -9.62 -16.33 -8.29
C TYR A 423 -10.11 -14.88 -8.13
N PHE A 424 -9.82 -14.26 -6.99
CA PHE A 424 -10.23 -12.89 -6.68
C PHE A 424 -9.55 -11.89 -7.59
N HIS A 425 -8.22 -11.98 -7.75
CA HIS A 425 -7.46 -11.13 -8.66
C HIS A 425 -8.04 -11.10 -10.07
N THR A 426 -8.29 -12.27 -10.66
CA THR A 426 -8.76 -12.37 -12.05
C THR A 426 -10.20 -11.90 -12.20
N ARG A 427 -11.12 -12.32 -11.31
CA ARG A 427 -12.52 -11.89 -11.37
C ARG A 427 -12.62 -10.38 -11.18
N ASN A 428 -11.97 -9.86 -10.14
CA ASN A 428 -12.13 -8.46 -9.74
C ASN A 428 -11.41 -7.51 -10.70
N ARG A 429 -10.30 -7.93 -11.31
CA ARG A 429 -9.67 -7.23 -12.45
C ARG A 429 -10.64 -7.08 -13.62
N LEU A 430 -11.36 -8.13 -13.98
CA LEU A 430 -12.34 -8.09 -15.07
C LEU A 430 -13.52 -7.19 -14.72
N VAL A 431 -14.01 -7.23 -13.48
CA VAL A 431 -15.07 -6.33 -12.99
C VAL A 431 -14.63 -4.87 -13.04
N ALA A 432 -13.48 -4.53 -12.44
CA ALA A 432 -12.96 -3.17 -12.44
C ALA A 432 -12.66 -2.67 -13.87
N ALA A 433 -12.14 -3.54 -14.75
CA ALA A 433 -11.93 -3.21 -16.15
C ALA A 433 -13.25 -2.95 -16.89
N ALA A 434 -14.27 -3.78 -16.65
CA ALA A 434 -15.59 -3.60 -17.25
C ALA A 434 -16.22 -2.26 -16.85
N LEU A 435 -15.99 -1.81 -15.62
CA LEU A 435 -16.44 -0.51 -15.12
C LEU A 435 -15.68 0.66 -15.77
N HIS A 436 -14.35 0.62 -15.81
CA HIS A 436 -13.56 1.85 -16.08
C HIS A 436 -12.75 1.85 -17.38
N THR A 437 -12.63 0.73 -18.09
CA THR A 437 -11.79 0.71 -19.30
C THR A 437 -12.35 1.61 -20.41
N SER A 438 -11.48 2.43 -21.00
CA SER A 438 -11.76 3.21 -22.21
C SER A 438 -11.46 2.43 -23.50
N HIS A 439 -10.79 1.27 -23.39
CA HIS A 439 -10.42 0.46 -24.54
C HIS A 439 -11.57 -0.43 -25.00
N LYS A 440 -11.77 -0.49 -26.32
CA LYS A 440 -12.74 -1.41 -26.92
C LYS A 440 -12.42 -2.84 -26.52
N ARG A 441 -13.40 -3.54 -25.95
CA ARG A 441 -13.26 -4.93 -25.46
C ARG A 441 -12.12 -5.12 -24.44
N GLY A 442 -11.78 -4.09 -23.67
CA GLY A 442 -10.75 -4.15 -22.63
C GLY A 442 -9.30 -4.13 -23.12
N GLY A 443 -9.05 -3.75 -24.38
CA GLY A 443 -7.68 -3.60 -24.89
C GLY A 443 -6.93 -4.94 -24.95
N THR A 444 -5.78 -5.03 -24.29
CA THR A 444 -4.99 -6.27 -24.23
C THR A 444 -5.24 -7.11 -22.98
N LEU A 445 -6.18 -6.71 -22.11
CA LEU A 445 -6.60 -7.43 -20.90
C LEU A 445 -6.86 -8.93 -21.16
N LEU A 446 -7.76 -9.26 -22.11
CA LEU A 446 -8.13 -10.66 -22.38
C LEU A 446 -6.97 -11.48 -22.96
N ARG A 447 -6.05 -10.83 -23.67
CA ARG A 447 -4.82 -11.47 -24.14
C ARG A 447 -3.89 -11.75 -22.96
N ASP A 448 -3.84 -10.84 -22.00
CA ASP A 448 -3.02 -10.95 -20.80
C ASP A 448 -3.53 -12.05 -19.84
N THR A 449 -4.82 -12.09 -19.55
CA THR A 449 -5.44 -13.17 -18.75
C THR A 449 -5.25 -14.54 -19.39
N PHE A 450 -5.36 -14.64 -20.73
CA PHE A 450 -5.08 -15.87 -21.45
C PHE A 450 -3.61 -16.30 -21.35
N LYS A 451 -2.66 -15.35 -21.34
CA LYS A 451 -1.25 -15.65 -21.13
C LYS A 451 -1.00 -16.21 -19.72
N PHE A 452 -1.69 -15.71 -18.70
CA PHE A 452 -1.65 -16.26 -17.35
C PHE A 452 -2.15 -17.71 -17.32
N ASP A 453 -3.31 -18.00 -17.92
CA ASP A 453 -3.82 -19.37 -18.03
C ASP A 453 -2.77 -20.30 -18.68
N LEU A 454 -2.21 -19.88 -19.82
CA LEU A 454 -1.21 -20.68 -20.52
C LEU A 454 0.03 -20.89 -19.65
N LYS A 455 0.50 -19.86 -18.94
CA LYS A 455 1.63 -19.93 -18.00
C LYS A 455 1.35 -20.96 -16.89
N PHE A 456 0.18 -20.91 -16.26
CA PHE A 456 -0.17 -21.86 -15.19
C PHE A 456 -0.23 -23.29 -15.70
N LEU A 457 -0.84 -23.52 -16.86
CA LEU A 457 -0.92 -24.85 -17.46
C LEU A 457 0.45 -25.44 -17.78
N ILE A 458 1.38 -24.66 -18.35
CA ILE A 458 2.75 -25.14 -18.63
C ILE A 458 3.63 -25.20 -17.38
N MET A 459 3.24 -24.52 -16.29
CA MET A 459 3.89 -24.61 -14.97
C MET A 459 3.29 -25.68 -14.07
N LEU A 460 2.38 -26.50 -14.60
CA LEU A 460 1.70 -27.59 -13.88
C LEU A 460 0.88 -27.08 -12.67
N GLN A 461 0.32 -25.88 -12.79
CA GLN A 461 -0.53 -25.22 -11.78
C GLN A 461 -2.01 -25.34 -12.17
N TYR A 462 -2.54 -26.56 -12.20
CA TYR A 462 -3.92 -26.83 -12.62
C TYR A 462 -4.95 -26.30 -11.61
N ALA A 463 -4.62 -26.27 -10.31
CA ALA A 463 -5.46 -25.66 -9.29
C ALA A 463 -5.71 -24.18 -9.59
N THR A 464 -4.64 -23.43 -9.86
CA THR A 464 -4.72 -21.99 -10.20
C THR A 464 -5.47 -21.77 -11.52
N ALA A 465 -5.25 -22.62 -12.53
CA ALA A 465 -5.99 -22.52 -13.81
C ALA A 465 -7.50 -22.78 -13.63
N ALA A 466 -7.88 -23.74 -12.78
CA ALA A 466 -9.29 -23.99 -12.46
C ALA A 466 -9.94 -22.80 -11.73
N LEU A 467 -9.20 -22.15 -10.83
CA LEU A 467 -9.64 -20.94 -10.14
C LEU A 467 -9.84 -19.76 -11.11
N HIS A 468 -8.97 -19.61 -12.11
CA HIS A 468 -9.16 -18.67 -13.22
C HIS A 468 -10.44 -18.97 -14.01
N HIS A 469 -10.69 -20.23 -14.35
CA HIS A 469 -11.90 -20.61 -15.09
C HIS A 469 -13.15 -20.25 -14.31
N ARG A 470 -13.18 -20.54 -13.00
CA ARG A 470 -14.27 -20.11 -12.13
C ARG A 470 -14.41 -18.58 -12.08
N ALA A 471 -13.31 -17.84 -11.99
CA ALA A 471 -13.33 -16.38 -11.99
C ALA A 471 -13.97 -15.82 -13.27
N TYR A 472 -13.70 -16.44 -14.43
CA TYR A 472 -14.35 -16.06 -15.69
C TYR A 472 -15.85 -16.36 -15.68
N ASP A 473 -16.24 -17.54 -15.20
CA ASP A 473 -17.65 -17.94 -15.12
C ASP A 473 -18.45 -17.00 -14.20
N ASP A 474 -17.90 -16.66 -13.02
CA ASP A 474 -18.54 -15.73 -12.09
C ASP A 474 -18.59 -14.29 -12.64
N PHE A 475 -17.57 -13.83 -13.37
CA PHE A 475 -17.63 -12.54 -14.07
C PHE A 475 -18.70 -12.52 -15.17
N LEU A 476 -18.78 -13.60 -15.96
CA LEU A 476 -19.77 -13.78 -17.04
C LEU A 476 -21.21 -13.91 -16.52
N ALA A 477 -21.40 -14.30 -15.24
CA ALA A 477 -22.70 -14.35 -14.60
C ALA A 477 -23.29 -12.95 -14.32
N GLY A 478 -22.45 -11.90 -14.31
CA GLY A 478 -22.87 -10.51 -14.19
C GLY A 478 -22.88 -9.97 -12.75
N PRO A 479 -23.20 -8.68 -12.57
CA PRO A 479 -23.07 -7.95 -11.32
C PRO A 479 -23.97 -8.46 -10.18
N ASP A 480 -25.15 -9.01 -10.49
CA ASP A 480 -26.12 -9.47 -9.48
C ASP A 480 -25.58 -10.58 -8.58
N GLY A 481 -24.61 -11.35 -9.07
CA GLY A 481 -23.98 -12.43 -8.32
C GLY A 481 -22.94 -11.99 -7.30
N LEU A 482 -22.46 -10.73 -7.34
CA LEU A 482 -21.31 -10.32 -6.53
C LEU A 482 -21.62 -10.33 -5.02
N PHE A 483 -22.74 -9.74 -4.59
CA PHE A 483 -23.15 -9.75 -3.18
C PHE A 483 -23.42 -11.17 -2.65
N PRO A 484 -24.24 -12.02 -3.31
CA PRO A 484 -24.48 -13.39 -2.87
C PRO A 484 -23.20 -14.23 -2.73
N LEU A 485 -22.17 -13.96 -3.54
CA LEU A 485 -20.91 -14.71 -3.50
C LEU A 485 -20.07 -14.39 -2.25
N LEU A 486 -20.16 -13.18 -1.68
CA LEU A 486 -19.26 -12.71 -0.61
C LEU A 486 -19.05 -13.72 0.53
N PRO A 487 -20.09 -14.29 1.18
CA PRO A 487 -19.90 -15.15 2.34
C PRO A 487 -19.27 -16.52 2.00
N THR A 488 -19.38 -16.94 0.73
CA THR A 488 -18.99 -18.29 0.27
C THR A 488 -17.76 -18.31 -0.64
N ALA A 489 -17.31 -17.16 -1.14
CA ALA A 489 -16.27 -17.09 -2.16
C ALA A 489 -14.94 -17.73 -1.70
N LEU A 490 -14.48 -17.40 -0.48
CA LEU A 490 -13.22 -17.95 0.04
C LEU A 490 -13.30 -19.46 0.33
N PRO A 491 -14.27 -19.98 1.11
CA PRO A 491 -14.41 -21.42 1.31
C PRO A 491 -14.47 -22.19 -0.01
N THR A 492 -15.21 -21.68 -0.99
CA THR A 492 -15.36 -22.34 -2.29
C THR A 492 -14.06 -22.31 -3.11
N ALA A 493 -13.31 -21.21 -3.08
CA ALA A 493 -12.00 -21.12 -3.73
C ALA A 493 -10.98 -22.08 -3.09
N LEU A 494 -10.98 -22.23 -1.76
CA LEU A 494 -10.12 -23.18 -1.06
C LEU A 494 -10.48 -24.63 -1.38
N GLU A 495 -11.78 -24.96 -1.44
CA GLU A 495 -12.26 -26.29 -1.85
C GLU A 495 -11.83 -26.62 -3.28
N HIS A 496 -12.09 -25.72 -4.23
CA HIS A 496 -11.66 -25.86 -5.63
C HIS A 496 -10.14 -26.00 -5.77
N GLN A 497 -9.35 -25.29 -4.95
CA GLN A 497 -7.90 -25.47 -4.93
C GLN A 497 -7.53 -26.90 -4.49
N GLY A 498 -8.24 -27.44 -3.49
CA GLY A 498 -8.03 -28.78 -2.94
C GLY A 498 -8.39 -29.94 -3.86
N ASP A 499 -9.18 -29.71 -4.92
CA ASP A 499 -9.51 -30.72 -5.93
C ASP A 499 -8.30 -31.18 -6.75
N TYR A 500 -7.23 -30.37 -6.78
CA TYR A 500 -6.05 -30.61 -7.58
C TYR A 500 -4.82 -30.94 -6.71
N PRO A 501 -3.96 -31.88 -7.13
CA PRO A 501 -2.76 -32.24 -6.39
C PRO A 501 -1.80 -31.07 -6.15
N ASP A 502 -1.63 -30.20 -7.14
CA ASP A 502 -0.76 -29.02 -7.06
C ASP A 502 -1.31 -27.92 -6.14
N GLY A 503 -2.59 -28.02 -5.76
CA GLY A 503 -3.23 -27.11 -4.81
C GLY A 503 -3.12 -27.56 -3.34
N ARG A 504 -2.58 -28.76 -3.08
CA ARG A 504 -2.38 -29.30 -1.73
C ARG A 504 -0.95 -29.09 -1.28
N VAL A 505 -0.77 -28.44 -0.14
CA VAL A 505 0.55 -28.22 0.47
C VAL A 505 0.92 -29.43 1.32
N LEU A 506 2.07 -30.01 1.02
CA LEU A 506 2.72 -31.04 1.83
C LEU A 506 3.71 -30.38 2.80
N PRO A 507 3.86 -30.89 4.03
CA PRO A 507 4.78 -30.32 5.01
C PRO A 507 6.24 -30.29 4.54
N SER A 508 6.70 -31.36 3.88
CA SER A 508 8.08 -31.46 3.42
C SER A 508 8.21 -32.28 2.14
N SER A 509 9.23 -31.95 1.32
CA SER A 509 9.63 -32.81 0.20
C SER A 509 10.22 -34.14 0.65
N SER A 510 10.64 -34.26 1.92
CA SER A 510 11.08 -35.54 2.51
C SER A 510 9.97 -36.57 2.62
N ASP A 511 8.71 -36.13 2.57
CA ASP A 511 7.55 -37.01 2.63
C ASP A 511 7.29 -37.70 1.27
N LEU A 512 8.08 -37.38 0.25
CA LEU A 512 8.03 -37.93 -1.09
C LEU A 512 9.33 -38.70 -1.43
N PRO A 513 9.28 -39.63 -2.40
CA PRO A 513 10.49 -40.30 -2.88
C PRO A 513 11.53 -39.30 -3.39
N LEU A 514 12.82 -39.65 -3.24
CA LEU A 514 13.92 -38.83 -3.77
C LEU A 514 13.74 -38.58 -5.28
N PRO A 515 14.13 -37.40 -5.79
CA PRO A 515 13.94 -37.08 -7.19
C PRO A 515 14.63 -38.09 -8.12
N SER A 516 14.03 -38.36 -9.28
CA SER A 516 14.60 -39.28 -10.27
C SER A 516 15.74 -38.66 -11.08
N MET A 517 15.77 -37.34 -11.21
CA MET A 517 16.80 -36.61 -11.95
C MET A 517 18.00 -36.27 -11.05
N GLY A 518 19.21 -36.52 -11.56
CA GLY A 518 20.45 -36.11 -10.88
C GLY A 518 20.75 -34.62 -11.04
N ALA A 519 21.53 -34.05 -10.12
CA ALA A 519 21.82 -32.61 -10.09
C ALA A 519 22.46 -32.06 -11.39
N VAL A 520 23.37 -32.81 -12.02
CA VAL A 520 24.04 -32.42 -13.28
C VAL A 520 23.06 -32.39 -14.46
N GLU A 521 22.06 -33.26 -14.45
CA GLU A 521 21.00 -33.26 -15.46
C GLU A 521 20.06 -32.06 -15.25
N ALA A 522 19.69 -31.78 -13.99
CA ALA A 522 18.84 -30.65 -13.61
C ALA A 522 19.44 -29.29 -14.00
N GLU A 523 20.77 -29.12 -13.91
CA GLU A 523 21.45 -27.87 -14.29
C GLU A 523 21.14 -27.42 -15.73
N ARG A 524 20.90 -28.37 -16.64
CA ARG A 524 20.57 -28.07 -18.05
C ARG A 524 19.22 -27.38 -18.22
N PHE A 525 18.35 -27.48 -17.21
CA PHE A 525 17.01 -26.89 -17.22
C PHE A 525 16.96 -25.48 -16.61
N LEU A 526 18.00 -25.07 -15.87
CA LEU A 526 18.04 -23.79 -15.15
C LEU A 526 18.31 -22.57 -16.06
N LYS A 527 18.80 -22.78 -17.28
CA LYS A 527 19.17 -21.67 -18.18
C LYS A 527 17.93 -21.00 -18.78
N PRO A 528 17.67 -19.71 -18.48
CA PRO A 528 16.51 -19.01 -19.01
C PRO A 528 16.67 -18.73 -20.51
N PRO A 529 15.60 -18.90 -21.32
CA PRO A 529 15.61 -18.45 -22.71
C PRO A 529 15.51 -16.92 -22.78
N THR A 530 16.52 -16.26 -23.38
CA THR A 530 16.61 -14.79 -23.41
C THR A 530 16.33 -14.17 -24.78
N THR A 531 16.39 -14.95 -25.87
CA THR A 531 16.14 -14.44 -27.23
C THR A 531 14.73 -14.82 -27.71
N PRO A 532 14.07 -14.00 -28.56
CA PRO A 532 12.72 -14.30 -29.06
C PRO A 532 12.60 -15.69 -29.71
N LEU A 533 13.60 -16.10 -30.48
CA LEU A 533 13.65 -17.43 -31.09
C LEU A 533 13.73 -18.54 -30.04
N SER A 534 14.58 -18.38 -29.02
CA SER A 534 14.73 -19.38 -27.94
C SER A 534 13.47 -19.49 -27.06
N ILE A 535 12.79 -18.37 -26.81
CA ILE A 535 11.52 -18.30 -26.08
C ILE A 535 10.45 -19.03 -26.88
N GLY A 536 10.27 -18.71 -28.17
CA GLY A 536 9.31 -19.36 -29.04
C GLY A 536 9.55 -20.86 -29.18
N ARG A 537 10.81 -21.29 -29.35
CA ARG A 537 11.18 -22.71 -29.39
C ARG A 537 10.86 -23.43 -28.08
N THR A 538 11.13 -22.80 -26.93
CA THR A 538 10.84 -23.39 -25.62
C THR A 538 9.34 -23.51 -25.38
N LEU A 539 8.56 -22.50 -25.76
CA LEU A 539 7.10 -22.56 -25.68
C LEU A 539 6.51 -23.64 -26.59
N LEU A 540 6.99 -23.76 -27.83
CA LEU A 540 6.55 -24.83 -28.72
C LEU A 540 6.90 -26.21 -28.17
N ALA A 541 8.11 -26.38 -27.62
CA ALA A 541 8.52 -27.61 -26.96
C ALA A 541 7.63 -27.94 -25.75
N ALA A 542 7.26 -26.95 -24.94
CA ALA A 542 6.32 -27.11 -23.82
C ALA A 542 4.95 -27.64 -24.28
N LEU A 543 4.41 -27.07 -25.36
CA LEU A 543 3.14 -27.52 -25.94
C LEU A 543 3.25 -28.94 -26.50
N LEU A 544 4.32 -29.25 -27.24
CA LEU A 544 4.57 -30.58 -27.79
C LEU A 544 4.79 -31.64 -26.69
N HIS A 545 5.43 -31.27 -25.58
CA HIS A 545 5.62 -32.15 -24.43
C HIS A 545 4.26 -32.58 -23.84
N ASN A 546 3.27 -31.69 -23.83
CA ASN A 546 1.90 -32.01 -23.42
C ASN A 546 1.12 -32.90 -24.43
N VAL A 547 1.65 -33.15 -25.63
CA VAL A 547 1.06 -34.11 -26.60
C VAL A 547 1.47 -35.56 -26.28
N ARG A 548 2.53 -35.79 -25.50
CA ARG A 548 2.94 -37.13 -25.09
C ARG A 548 2.39 -37.48 -23.71
N PRO A 549 2.05 -38.75 -23.42
CA PRO A 549 1.68 -39.15 -22.07
C PRO A 549 2.88 -38.95 -21.11
N PRO A 550 2.64 -38.61 -19.82
CA PRO A 550 3.71 -38.55 -18.82
C PRO A 550 4.26 -39.94 -18.51
N LYS A 551 5.52 -40.00 -18.09
CA LYS A 551 6.12 -41.24 -17.59
C LYS A 551 5.32 -41.76 -16.38
N PRO A 552 5.00 -43.07 -16.29
CA PRO A 552 4.27 -43.62 -15.15
C PRO A 552 4.92 -43.33 -13.78
N GLU A 553 6.26 -43.42 -13.71
CA GLU A 553 7.02 -43.16 -12.47
C GLU A 553 6.85 -41.71 -11.97
N ALA A 554 6.65 -40.74 -12.87
CA ALA A 554 6.52 -39.32 -12.52
C ALA A 554 5.24 -39.02 -11.70
N GLN A 555 4.27 -39.93 -11.66
CA GLN A 555 3.05 -39.75 -10.87
C GLN A 555 3.25 -39.91 -9.36
N GLU A 556 4.26 -40.71 -8.97
CA GLU A 556 4.54 -41.06 -7.58
C GLU A 556 5.89 -40.48 -7.12
N ARG A 557 6.86 -40.34 -8.03
CA ARG A 557 8.20 -39.84 -7.75
C ARG A 557 8.43 -38.52 -8.50
N PRO A 558 8.82 -37.43 -7.82
CA PRO A 558 9.14 -36.17 -8.51
C PRO A 558 10.38 -36.35 -9.41
N GLU A 559 10.41 -35.68 -10.57
CA GLU A 559 11.65 -35.62 -11.35
C GLU A 559 12.64 -34.65 -10.70
N LEU A 560 12.16 -33.55 -10.12
CA LEU A 560 13.00 -32.53 -9.49
C LEU A 560 12.34 -31.91 -8.26
N ASN A 561 13.16 -31.48 -7.30
CA ASN A 561 12.75 -30.60 -6.20
C ASN A 561 13.22 -29.18 -6.50
N ILE A 562 12.29 -28.22 -6.55
CA ILE A 562 12.53 -26.86 -7.03
C ILE A 562 12.16 -25.85 -5.95
N SER A 563 13.03 -24.87 -5.73
CA SER A 563 12.73 -23.74 -4.83
C SER A 563 11.60 -22.87 -5.41
N ALA A 564 10.91 -22.09 -4.56
CA ALA A 564 9.88 -21.18 -5.06
C ALA A 564 10.45 -20.15 -6.06
N GLN A 565 11.70 -19.72 -5.86
CA GLN A 565 12.38 -18.71 -6.68
C GLN A 565 12.78 -19.23 -8.08
N ASP A 566 13.10 -20.53 -8.17
CA ASP A 566 13.52 -21.20 -9.40
C ASP A 566 12.35 -21.80 -10.20
N ALA A 567 11.14 -21.76 -9.65
CA ALA A 567 9.92 -22.29 -10.26
C ALA A 567 9.46 -21.43 -11.46
N ARG A 568 10.19 -21.53 -12.58
CA ARG A 568 9.95 -20.77 -13.81
C ARG A 568 9.38 -21.65 -14.91
N TRP A 569 8.57 -21.05 -15.79
CA TRP A 569 7.86 -21.76 -16.85
C TRP A 569 8.77 -22.57 -17.78
N PHE A 570 9.94 -22.04 -18.16
CA PHE A 570 10.84 -22.70 -19.11
C PHE A 570 11.47 -23.98 -18.55
N LEU A 571 11.52 -24.12 -17.22
CA LEU A 571 12.01 -25.28 -16.51
C LEU A 571 10.87 -26.28 -16.30
N LEU A 572 9.80 -25.85 -15.62
CA LEU A 572 8.67 -26.70 -15.26
C LEU A 572 7.96 -27.29 -16.49
N SER A 573 7.92 -26.55 -17.61
CA SER A 573 7.25 -27.01 -18.82
C SER A 573 7.92 -28.20 -19.52
N ARG A 574 9.11 -28.60 -19.05
CA ARG A 574 9.88 -29.72 -19.60
C ARG A 574 9.87 -30.95 -18.68
N LEU A 575 9.16 -30.87 -17.55
CA LEU A 575 9.06 -31.93 -16.56
C LEU A 575 7.65 -32.55 -16.59
N ASP A 576 7.59 -33.84 -16.31
CA ASP A 576 6.36 -34.59 -16.03
C ASP A 576 5.94 -34.41 -14.58
N SER A 577 6.87 -34.18 -13.65
CA SER A 577 6.53 -33.88 -12.26
C SER A 577 7.65 -33.18 -11.48
N ALA A 578 7.28 -32.37 -10.50
CA ALA A 578 8.23 -31.70 -9.61
C ALA A 578 7.59 -31.34 -8.27
N THR A 579 8.39 -31.31 -7.20
CA THR A 579 8.01 -30.60 -5.99
C THR A 579 8.43 -29.14 -6.12
N VAL A 580 7.55 -28.21 -5.72
CA VAL A 580 7.83 -26.78 -5.75
C VAL A 580 7.56 -26.20 -4.37
N GLY A 581 8.57 -25.56 -3.78
CA GLY A 581 8.44 -24.87 -2.51
C GLY A 581 7.36 -23.78 -2.55
N THR A 582 6.60 -23.65 -1.47
CA THR A 582 5.68 -22.52 -1.28
C THR A 582 6.47 -21.23 -1.09
N ALA A 583 5.90 -20.09 -1.47
CA ALA A 583 6.60 -18.80 -1.41
C ALA A 583 6.97 -18.40 0.03
N ASP A 584 6.16 -18.79 1.01
CA ASP A 584 6.41 -18.61 2.44
C ASP A 584 7.42 -19.61 3.04
N GLY A 585 7.92 -20.56 2.24
CA GLY A 585 8.88 -21.58 2.65
C GLY A 585 8.35 -22.63 3.63
N ARG A 586 7.04 -22.67 3.91
CA ARG A 586 6.44 -23.56 4.92
C ARG A 586 6.12 -24.96 4.42
N GLY A 587 6.23 -25.23 3.13
CA GLY A 587 5.97 -26.55 2.57
C GLY A 587 6.28 -26.64 1.08
N VAL A 588 5.78 -27.70 0.45
CA VAL A 588 5.93 -27.95 -0.99
C VAL A 588 4.60 -28.36 -1.61
N THR A 589 4.44 -28.08 -2.90
CA THR A 589 3.34 -28.60 -3.73
C THR A 589 3.89 -29.66 -4.67
N PHE A 590 3.21 -30.80 -4.80
CA PHE A 590 3.60 -31.83 -5.76
C PHE A 590 2.86 -31.62 -7.09
N ARG A 591 3.56 -31.00 -8.04
CA ARG A 591 3.00 -30.67 -9.35
C ARG A 591 3.25 -31.81 -10.32
N ARG A 592 2.19 -32.24 -11.01
CA ARG A 592 2.22 -33.39 -11.91
C ARG A 592 1.57 -33.03 -13.23
N ARG A 593 2.18 -33.43 -14.32
CA ARG A 593 1.66 -33.24 -15.66
C ARG A 593 0.54 -34.22 -15.92
N GLU A 594 -0.63 -33.69 -16.24
CA GLU A 594 -1.82 -34.46 -16.56
C GLU A 594 -2.29 -34.07 -17.96
N GLN A 595 -1.93 -34.88 -18.96
CA GLN A 595 -2.19 -34.55 -20.36
C GLN A 595 -3.68 -34.24 -20.65
N GLN A 596 -4.60 -35.07 -20.15
CA GLN A 596 -6.02 -34.88 -20.41
C GLN A 596 -6.55 -33.60 -19.74
N THR A 597 -6.13 -33.35 -18.50
CA THR A 597 -6.46 -32.13 -17.74
C THR A 597 -5.91 -30.89 -18.45
N PHE A 598 -4.66 -30.90 -18.89
CA PHE A 598 -4.02 -29.80 -19.64
C PHE A 598 -4.84 -29.42 -20.88
N TRP A 599 -5.14 -30.39 -21.77
CA TRP A 599 -5.86 -30.09 -23.01
C TRP A 599 -7.32 -29.73 -22.77
N ARG A 600 -7.97 -30.33 -21.75
CA ARG A 600 -9.34 -29.95 -21.35
C ARG A 600 -9.38 -28.50 -20.88
N MET A 601 -8.46 -28.11 -20.00
CA MET A 601 -8.37 -26.76 -19.47
C MET A 601 -7.97 -25.75 -20.54
N LEU A 602 -7.00 -26.04 -21.40
CA LEU A 602 -6.61 -25.15 -22.50
C LEU A 602 -7.76 -24.90 -23.47
N ARG A 603 -8.52 -25.94 -23.83
CA ARG A 603 -9.73 -25.79 -24.66
C ARG A 603 -10.82 -24.99 -23.94
N HIS A 604 -10.95 -25.14 -22.63
CA HIS A 604 -11.85 -24.30 -21.84
C HIS A 604 -11.40 -22.83 -21.88
N SER A 605 -10.12 -22.52 -21.59
CA SER A 605 -9.54 -21.18 -21.69
C SER A 605 -9.80 -20.55 -23.06
N LEU A 606 -9.59 -21.28 -24.16
CA LEU A 606 -9.87 -20.77 -25.51
C LEU A 606 -11.35 -20.43 -25.72
N ARG A 607 -12.26 -21.32 -25.29
CA ARG A 607 -13.71 -21.11 -25.43
C ARG A 607 -14.20 -19.94 -24.59
N VAL A 608 -13.78 -19.85 -23.32
CA VAL A 608 -14.22 -18.79 -22.43
C VAL A 608 -13.64 -17.43 -22.84
N HIS A 609 -12.40 -17.36 -23.35
CA HIS A 609 -11.84 -16.11 -23.87
C HIS A 609 -12.51 -15.65 -25.17
N ALA A 610 -12.92 -16.58 -26.05
CA ALA A 610 -13.75 -16.25 -27.20
C ALA A 610 -15.12 -15.70 -26.78
N ARG A 611 -15.72 -16.28 -25.74
CA ARG A 611 -16.97 -15.81 -25.13
C ARG A 611 -16.80 -14.42 -24.50
N LEU A 612 -15.80 -14.24 -23.64
CA LEU A 612 -15.45 -12.97 -23.01
C LEU A 612 -15.25 -11.90 -24.09
N TYR A 613 -14.44 -12.15 -25.11
CA TYR A 613 -14.20 -11.17 -26.17
C TYR A 613 -15.47 -10.72 -26.90
N ARG A 614 -16.43 -11.65 -27.08
CA ARG A 614 -17.73 -11.36 -27.70
C ARG A 614 -18.66 -10.60 -26.75
N GLU A 615 -18.76 -11.01 -25.50
CA GLU A 615 -19.75 -10.54 -24.52
C GLU A 615 -19.26 -9.35 -23.68
N PHE A 616 -17.95 -9.06 -23.67
CA PHE A 616 -17.35 -8.00 -22.84
C PHE A 616 -18.02 -6.62 -23.01
N PRO A 617 -18.36 -6.13 -24.22
CA PRO A 617 -19.03 -4.84 -24.34
C PRO A 617 -20.38 -4.79 -23.62
N ALA A 618 -21.20 -5.84 -23.74
CA ALA A 618 -22.49 -5.93 -23.07
C ALA A 618 -22.33 -6.08 -21.55
N LEU A 619 -21.35 -6.87 -21.10
CA LEU A 619 -21.02 -6.99 -19.69
C LEU A 619 -20.55 -5.65 -19.11
N ALA A 620 -19.69 -4.91 -19.81
CA ALA A 620 -19.26 -3.59 -19.39
C ALA A 620 -20.44 -2.63 -19.21
N GLU A 621 -21.38 -2.60 -20.16
CA GLU A 621 -22.62 -1.82 -20.02
C GLU A 621 -23.45 -2.28 -18.81
N GLN A 622 -23.59 -3.60 -18.61
CA GLN A 622 -24.33 -4.16 -17.47
C GLN A 622 -23.67 -3.79 -16.13
N TYR A 623 -22.38 -4.01 -15.96
CA TYR A 623 -21.65 -3.66 -14.73
C TYR A 623 -21.73 -2.16 -14.44
N ARG A 624 -21.57 -1.29 -15.45
CA ARG A 624 -21.70 0.16 -15.29
C ARG A 624 -23.10 0.57 -14.87
N ALA A 625 -24.14 -0.06 -15.43
CA ALA A 625 -25.52 0.22 -15.05
C ALA A 625 -25.83 -0.16 -13.59
N HIS A 626 -25.15 -1.17 -13.03
CA HIS A 626 -25.34 -1.63 -11.65
C HIS A 626 -24.38 -0.97 -10.65
N LEU A 627 -23.44 -0.12 -11.08
CA LEU A 627 -22.42 0.45 -10.20
C LEU A 627 -23.02 1.18 -8.99
N GLY A 628 -24.11 1.94 -9.20
CA GLY A 628 -24.83 2.61 -8.13
C GLY A 628 -25.37 1.62 -7.09
N ASP A 629 -26.00 0.54 -7.53
CA ASP A 629 -26.54 -0.50 -6.63
C ASP A 629 -25.42 -1.26 -5.92
N LEU A 630 -24.33 -1.60 -6.62
CA LEU A 630 -23.19 -2.35 -6.08
C LEU A 630 -22.46 -1.61 -4.96
N THR A 631 -22.49 -0.28 -4.97
CA THR A 631 -21.71 0.57 -4.06
C THR A 631 -22.59 1.30 -3.05
N SER A 632 -23.90 1.27 -3.22
CA SER A 632 -24.86 1.97 -2.36
C SER A 632 -24.80 1.54 -0.89
N PRO A 633 -24.96 2.47 0.06
CA PRO A 633 -25.14 2.14 1.47
C PRO A 633 -26.31 1.18 1.71
N GLU A 634 -27.38 1.26 0.94
CA GLU A 634 -28.57 0.41 1.07
C GLU A 634 -28.29 -1.05 0.72
N SER A 635 -27.54 -1.31 -0.36
CA SER A 635 -27.15 -2.69 -0.72
C SER A 635 -26.20 -3.30 0.31
N TRP A 636 -25.23 -2.51 0.79
CA TRP A 636 -24.32 -2.96 1.85
C TRP A 636 -25.04 -3.21 3.17
N SER A 637 -25.97 -2.34 3.58
CA SER A 637 -26.84 -2.54 4.75
C SER A 637 -27.55 -3.90 4.69
N ARG A 638 -28.13 -4.24 3.53
CA ARG A 638 -28.76 -5.56 3.32
C ARG A 638 -27.76 -6.70 3.46
N ALA A 639 -26.56 -6.55 2.91
CA ALA A 639 -25.50 -7.58 3.01
C ALA A 639 -25.00 -7.77 4.46
N PHE A 640 -25.03 -6.72 5.28
CA PHE A 640 -24.72 -6.79 6.71
C PHE A 640 -25.84 -7.44 7.54
N GLY A 641 -27.03 -7.64 6.97
CA GLY A 641 -28.20 -8.13 7.69
C GLY A 641 -28.96 -7.03 8.46
N GLU A 642 -28.69 -5.76 8.16
CA GLU A 642 -29.36 -4.61 8.76
C GLU A 642 -30.50 -4.17 7.84
N GLY A 643 -31.74 -4.15 8.37
CA GLY A 643 -32.91 -3.68 7.64
C GLY A 643 -32.73 -2.26 7.09
N THR A 644 -33.43 -1.93 6.01
CA THR A 644 -33.29 -0.67 5.25
C THR A 644 -33.13 0.56 6.16
N PRO A 645 -32.10 1.41 5.95
CA PRO A 645 -31.95 2.63 6.74
C PRO A 645 -33.19 3.50 6.58
N VAL A 646 -33.74 3.99 7.70
CA VAL A 646 -34.80 5.00 7.66
C VAL A 646 -34.19 6.30 7.15
N ARG A 647 -34.77 6.82 6.07
CA ARG A 647 -34.37 8.03 5.32
C ARG A 647 -34.15 9.25 6.19
#